data_AF-A0A3P5YZZ0-F1
#
_entry.id   AF-A0A3P5YZZ0-F1
#
_cell.length_a   1.000
_cell.length_b   1.000
_cell.length_c   1.000
_cell.angle_alpha   90.00
_cell.angle_beta   90.00
_cell.angle_gamma   90.00
#
_symmetry.space_group_name_H-M   'P 1'
#
loop_
_entity.id
_entity.type
_entity.pdbx_description
1 polymer ?
#
loop_
_entity_poly.entity_id
_entity_poly.type
_entity_poly.pdbx_seq_one_letter_code
_entity_poly.pdbx_strand_id
1 'polypeptide(L)'
;MKHIYTNTNTKCVGISLYIYTHLQYQESHFPVAFLSKSNKPKIKNTMNALAATNRNFKLASRLLGLDSKLEQSLLIPFREIKVECTIPKDDGTLASFVGFRVQHDNARGPMKGGIRYHPEVEPDEVNALAQLMTWKTAVAKIPYGGAKGGIGCDPSELSISELERLTRVFTQKIHDLIGIHTDVPAPDMGTGPQTMAWILDEYSKFHGHSPAIVTGKPIDLGGSLGRDAATGRGVLFATEALLNEHGKSIAGQRFAIQGFGNVGSWAAKLINEKGGKIVAVNDVTGAIKNKDGINISGLLEHTEENIGVKGFDGADAIDADSVLVEDCDILVPAALGGVIHRENANEIKAKFIIEGANHPTDPEADEILRKKGVVILPDIYANSGGVIVSYFEWVQNIQGFMWDEEKVNKELKSYMTRGFKDLKEMCKTHSCDLHMGAFSLGVNRVAQATTGRRPSASSAPAPWPKSWRSLDALSYTPVTHSVCINGVLHFGAQSFVDPNKYKVVTFNLGSERFGLIDLPDELQINPVVDRLVKYRGTACLVKYDNCFDLPDGKRVHRLFVKEENEDKLSPILVQIPGWRNVAGNLAFDFTGTTEEDEELVFAVSSVGIDGYHYVIYFNSETELLRKIKIDGGSSGATL
;
A
#
# COMPACT_ATOMS: atom_id res chain seq x y z
N MET A 1 17.17 -51.63 -30.44
CA MET A 1 18.23 -51.38 -31.45
C MET A 1 17.62 -50.54 -32.58
N LYS A 2 18.41 -49.75 -33.31
CA LYS A 2 17.97 -49.17 -34.60
C LYS A 2 18.29 -50.15 -35.74
N HIS A 3 17.43 -50.21 -36.74
CA HIS A 3 17.87 -50.40 -38.13
C HIS A 3 17.77 -49.05 -38.87
N ILE A 4 18.40 -48.94 -40.04
CA ILE A 4 18.79 -47.68 -40.69
C ILE A 4 18.38 -47.70 -42.18
N TYR A 5 18.37 -46.52 -42.82
CA TYR A 5 18.13 -46.23 -44.25
C TYR A 5 16.64 -46.19 -44.65
N THR A 6 16.16 -45.28 -45.52
CA THR A 6 16.78 -44.22 -46.36
C THR A 6 15.73 -43.09 -46.55
N ASN A 7 15.94 -41.85 -47.03
CA ASN A 7 17.06 -41.06 -47.60
C ASN A 7 16.79 -39.55 -47.22
N THR A 8 17.36 -38.43 -47.71
CA THR A 8 18.26 -38.06 -48.84
C THR A 8 19.03 -36.73 -48.56
N ASN A 9 19.76 -36.25 -49.58
CA ASN A 9 20.36 -34.93 -49.82
C ASN A 9 19.47 -33.70 -49.42
N THR A 10 20.00 -32.47 -49.21
CA THR A 10 21.12 -31.79 -49.90
C THR A 10 21.86 -30.74 -49.02
N LYS A 11 23.05 -30.28 -49.48
CA LYS A 11 23.97 -29.34 -48.80
C LYS A 11 23.63 -27.85 -48.99
N CYS A 12 23.96 -27.02 -47.99
CA CYS A 12 24.76 -25.75 -48.01
C CYS A 12 24.52 -24.96 -46.70
N VAL A 13 25.52 -24.41 -45.98
CA VAL A 13 26.25 -23.14 -46.24
C VAL A 13 25.28 -21.98 -46.53
N GLY A 14 25.07 -20.94 -45.70
CA GLY A 14 25.59 -20.61 -44.35
C GLY A 14 26.43 -19.33 -44.32
N ILE A 15 26.06 -18.32 -43.51
CA ILE A 15 26.86 -17.19 -42.97
C ILE A 15 25.96 -16.27 -42.09
N SER A 16 26.46 -15.82 -40.92
CA SER A 16 25.98 -14.72 -40.03
C SER A 16 24.49 -14.71 -39.58
N LEU A 17 24.13 -14.20 -38.39
CA LEU A 17 24.68 -13.08 -37.61
C LEU A 17 24.39 -13.25 -36.09
N TYR A 18 24.91 -12.31 -35.28
CA TYR A 18 24.68 -12.11 -33.83
C TYR A 18 25.31 -13.09 -32.84
N ILE A 19 26.17 -12.52 -31.98
CA ILE A 19 26.48 -13.03 -30.64
C ILE A 19 26.20 -11.90 -29.66
N TYR A 20 25.26 -12.11 -28.74
CA TYR A 20 25.21 -11.45 -27.44
C TYR A 20 24.74 -12.49 -26.43
N THR A 21 25.47 -12.66 -25.34
CA THR A 21 25.33 -13.83 -24.46
C THR A 21 24.19 -13.67 -23.47
N HIS A 22 23.41 -14.75 -23.31
CA HIS A 22 22.58 -15.02 -22.14
C HIS A 22 23.04 -16.34 -21.53
N LEU A 23 23.55 -16.29 -20.31
CA LEU A 23 23.83 -17.47 -19.51
C LEU A 23 22.54 -17.88 -18.81
N GLN A 24 22.06 -19.10 -19.09
CA GLN A 24 20.96 -19.69 -18.34
C GLN A 24 21.44 -20.07 -16.95
N TYR A 25 20.73 -19.64 -15.91
CA TYR A 25 20.83 -20.25 -14.59
C TYR A 25 20.13 -21.61 -14.63
N GLN A 26 20.81 -22.68 -14.25
CA GLN A 26 20.23 -24.02 -14.19
C GLN A 26 19.54 -24.25 -12.85
N GLU A 27 18.34 -24.81 -12.86
CA GLU A 27 17.66 -25.30 -11.66
C GLU A 27 18.25 -26.64 -11.21
N SER A 28 18.95 -26.67 -10.07
CA SER A 28 19.39 -27.92 -9.44
C SER A 28 18.29 -28.50 -8.54
N HIS A 29 17.41 -29.32 -9.10
CA HIS A 29 16.39 -30.05 -8.33
C HIS A 29 17.03 -31.06 -7.35
N PHE A 30 16.68 -30.95 -6.05
CA PHE A 30 16.88 -32.02 -5.06
C PHE A 30 15.51 -32.65 -4.69
N PRO A 31 15.29 -33.95 -4.93
CA PRO A 31 14.00 -34.59 -4.64
C PRO A 31 13.90 -35.04 -3.17
N VAL A 32 13.22 -34.25 -2.33
CA VAL A 32 12.76 -34.72 -1.01
C VAL A 32 11.39 -35.38 -1.18
N ALA A 33 11.33 -36.70 -1.00
CA ALA A 33 10.13 -37.49 -1.28
C ALA A 33 9.09 -37.40 -0.15
N PHE A 34 8.15 -36.46 -0.24
CA PHE A 34 6.97 -36.45 0.61
C PHE A 34 5.89 -37.42 0.09
N LEU A 35 5.61 -38.47 0.87
CA LEU A 35 4.52 -39.40 0.61
C LEU A 35 3.19 -38.84 1.16
N SER A 36 2.45 -38.13 0.29
CA SER A 36 1.03 -37.83 0.51
C SER A 36 0.22 -38.25 -0.71
N LYS A 37 -0.60 -39.30 -0.56
CA LYS A 37 -1.52 -39.80 -1.61
C LYS A 37 -2.96 -39.41 -1.27
N SER A 38 -3.32 -38.16 -1.51
CA SER A 38 -4.72 -37.70 -1.50
C SER A 38 -5.31 -37.76 -2.92
N ASN A 39 -6.04 -38.84 -3.22
CA ASN A 39 -6.85 -38.92 -4.45
C ASN A 39 -8.10 -38.02 -4.32
N LYS A 40 -7.95 -36.71 -4.61
CA LYS A 40 -9.06 -35.82 -4.98
C LYS A 40 -8.92 -35.45 -6.46
N PRO A 41 -10.01 -35.28 -7.22
CA PRO A 41 -9.93 -34.95 -8.64
C PRO A 41 -9.34 -33.56 -8.84
N LYS A 42 -8.39 -33.41 -9.78
CA LYS A 42 -7.93 -32.09 -10.20
C LYS A 42 -9.09 -31.34 -10.86
N ILE A 43 -9.47 -30.21 -10.28
CA ILE A 43 -10.42 -29.28 -10.89
C ILE A 43 -9.84 -28.77 -12.22
N LYS A 44 -10.70 -28.54 -13.22
CA LYS A 44 -10.31 -28.05 -14.56
C LYS A 44 -9.61 -26.69 -14.46
N ASN A 45 -8.87 -26.32 -15.52
CA ASN A 45 -8.22 -25.02 -15.68
C ASN A 45 -9.15 -23.83 -15.36
N THR A 46 -9.14 -23.35 -14.12
CA THR A 46 -9.65 -22.04 -13.74
C THR A 46 -8.63 -20.98 -14.15
N MET A 47 -9.12 -19.79 -14.51
CA MET A 47 -8.23 -18.66 -14.78
C MET A 47 -7.62 -18.19 -13.44
N ASN A 48 -6.30 -18.02 -13.36
CA ASN A 48 -5.66 -17.48 -12.16
C ASN A 48 -6.30 -16.10 -11.85
N ALA A 49 -6.79 -15.91 -10.61
CA ALA A 49 -7.49 -14.69 -10.18
C ALA A 49 -6.66 -13.42 -10.39
N LEU A 50 -5.33 -13.51 -10.25
CA LEU A 50 -4.41 -12.43 -10.54
C LEU A 50 -4.37 -12.09 -12.03
N ALA A 51 -4.43 -13.10 -12.91
CA ALA A 51 -4.50 -12.88 -14.36
C ALA A 51 -5.84 -12.27 -14.80
N ALA A 52 -6.95 -12.70 -14.20
CA ALA A 52 -8.28 -12.11 -14.45
C ALA A 52 -8.36 -10.64 -13.99
N THR A 53 -7.88 -10.35 -12.77
CA THR A 53 -7.83 -8.98 -12.23
C THR A 53 -6.95 -8.07 -13.09
N ASN A 54 -5.74 -8.55 -13.46
CA ASN A 54 -4.83 -7.84 -14.35
C ASN A 54 -5.40 -7.59 -15.76
N ARG A 55 -6.24 -8.48 -16.29
CA ARG A 55 -6.95 -8.28 -17.58
C ARG A 55 -7.87 -7.06 -17.51
N ASN A 56 -8.71 -6.98 -16.47
CA ASN A 56 -9.66 -5.89 -16.30
C ASN A 56 -8.96 -4.55 -16.05
N PHE A 57 -7.92 -4.54 -15.20
CA PHE A 57 -7.08 -3.35 -14.98
C PHE A 57 -6.42 -2.83 -16.27
N LYS A 58 -5.89 -3.72 -17.13
CA LYS A 58 -5.25 -3.34 -18.40
C LYS A 58 -6.24 -2.80 -19.44
N LEU A 59 -7.47 -3.31 -19.45
CA LEU A 59 -8.54 -2.77 -20.30
C LEU A 59 -8.96 -1.36 -19.85
N ALA A 60 -9.15 -1.16 -18.54
CA ALA A 60 -9.47 0.16 -17.97
C ALA A 60 -8.33 1.18 -18.21
N SER A 61 -7.08 0.78 -18.00
CA SER A 61 -5.90 1.65 -18.20
C SER A 61 -5.78 2.15 -19.65
N ARG A 62 -6.15 1.32 -20.63
CA ARG A 62 -6.22 1.69 -22.06
C ARG A 62 -7.36 2.64 -22.36
N LEU A 63 -8.56 2.43 -21.80
CA LEU A 63 -9.71 3.33 -21.98
C LEU A 63 -9.48 4.72 -21.34
N LEU A 64 -8.72 4.77 -20.26
CA LEU A 64 -8.30 6.00 -19.59
C LEU A 64 -7.09 6.68 -20.26
N GLY A 65 -6.40 6.01 -21.18
CA GLY A 65 -5.20 6.53 -21.83
C GLY A 65 -4.02 6.76 -20.88
N LEU A 66 -3.85 5.92 -19.85
CA LEU A 66 -2.77 6.09 -18.87
C LEU A 66 -1.39 5.94 -19.50
N ASP A 67 -0.40 6.67 -18.98
CA ASP A 67 1.00 6.40 -19.32
C ASP A 67 1.43 5.02 -18.82
N SER A 68 2.16 4.30 -19.67
CA SER A 68 2.81 3.01 -19.42
C SER A 68 3.50 2.87 -18.06
N LYS A 69 4.19 3.93 -17.56
CA LYS A 69 4.89 3.89 -16.27
C LYS A 69 3.93 4.02 -15.10
N LEU A 70 2.81 4.72 -15.30
CA LEU A 70 1.73 4.79 -14.32
C LEU A 70 0.92 3.50 -14.31
N GLU A 71 0.62 2.90 -15.47
CA GLU A 71 0.01 1.56 -15.57
C GLU A 71 0.86 0.52 -14.81
N GLN A 72 2.16 0.43 -15.09
CA GLN A 72 3.07 -0.48 -14.39
C GLN A 72 3.15 -0.20 -12.88
N SER A 73 3.18 1.08 -12.49
CA SER A 73 3.22 1.51 -11.08
C SER A 73 1.91 1.31 -10.32
N LEU A 74 0.78 1.02 -10.99
CA LEU A 74 -0.53 0.76 -10.39
C LEU A 74 -0.91 -0.74 -10.40
N LEU A 75 -0.04 -1.58 -10.97
CA LEU A 75 -0.18 -3.04 -11.03
C LEU A 75 0.75 -3.75 -10.03
N ILE A 76 1.87 -3.12 -9.66
CA ILE A 76 2.83 -3.63 -8.68
C ILE A 76 2.38 -3.19 -7.27
N PRO A 77 2.20 -4.12 -6.31
CA PRO A 77 1.86 -3.76 -4.94
C PRO A 77 2.99 -2.98 -4.24
N PHE A 78 2.61 -2.00 -3.43
CA PHE A 78 3.50 -1.22 -2.58
C PHE A 78 4.36 -2.08 -1.65
N ARG A 79 3.83 -3.20 -1.12
CA ARG A 79 4.55 -4.16 -0.29
C ARG A 79 3.85 -5.52 -0.26
N GLU A 80 4.62 -6.61 -0.33
CA GLU A 80 4.16 -7.96 -0.01
C GLU A 80 4.90 -8.50 1.24
N ILE A 81 4.19 -9.21 2.11
CA ILE A 81 4.70 -9.75 3.37
C ILE A 81 4.27 -11.22 3.49
N LYS A 82 5.23 -12.09 3.80
CA LYS A 82 5.04 -13.51 4.15
C LYS A 82 5.67 -13.77 5.51
N VAL A 83 4.93 -14.42 6.42
CA VAL A 83 5.35 -14.68 7.80
C VAL A 83 5.04 -16.11 8.22
N GLU A 84 5.87 -16.69 9.07
CA GLU A 84 5.58 -17.96 9.74
C GLU A 84 4.79 -17.71 11.03
N CYS A 85 3.73 -18.49 11.22
CA CYS A 85 2.87 -18.47 12.40
C CYS A 85 2.86 -19.85 13.05
N THR A 86 3.88 -20.14 13.86
CA THR A 86 3.95 -21.36 14.67
C THR A 86 3.12 -21.22 15.94
N ILE A 87 2.28 -22.21 16.24
CA ILE A 87 1.55 -22.33 17.50
C ILE A 87 1.69 -23.73 18.11
N PRO A 88 1.59 -23.86 19.45
CA PRO A 88 1.24 -25.13 20.04
C PRO A 88 -0.23 -25.47 19.72
N LYS A 89 -0.49 -26.71 19.35
CA LYS A 89 -1.83 -27.34 19.33
C LYS A 89 -2.26 -27.72 20.75
N ASP A 90 -3.55 -28.00 20.95
CA ASP A 90 -4.12 -28.39 22.24
C ASP A 90 -3.62 -29.77 22.73
N ASP A 91 -3.07 -30.59 21.84
CA ASP A 91 -2.37 -31.85 22.17
C ASP A 91 -0.88 -31.67 22.56
N GLY A 92 -0.37 -30.42 22.54
CA GLY A 92 1.01 -30.08 22.85
C GLY A 92 2.00 -30.21 21.67
N THR A 93 1.55 -30.64 20.49
CA THR A 93 2.38 -30.62 19.27
C THR A 93 2.54 -29.19 18.74
N LEU A 94 3.50 -28.96 17.83
CA LEU A 94 3.68 -27.67 17.15
C LEU A 94 3.15 -27.74 15.72
N ALA A 95 2.40 -26.72 15.32
CA ALA A 95 1.95 -26.51 13.95
C ALA A 95 2.43 -25.14 13.43
N SER A 96 3.14 -25.13 12.31
CA SER A 96 3.53 -23.91 11.59
C SER A 96 2.60 -23.63 10.42
N PHE A 97 1.99 -22.45 10.42
CA PHE A 97 1.17 -21.95 9.32
C PHE A 97 1.89 -20.82 8.58
N VAL A 98 1.50 -20.57 7.33
CA VAL A 98 2.02 -19.45 6.54
C VAL A 98 0.95 -18.35 6.50
N GLY A 99 1.31 -17.18 7.02
CA GLY A 99 0.50 -15.96 6.94
C GLY A 99 1.02 -14.99 5.87
N PHE A 100 0.11 -14.24 5.27
CA PHE A 100 0.38 -13.24 4.25
C PHE A 100 -0.31 -11.90 4.55
N ARG A 101 0.35 -10.79 4.20
CA ARG A 101 -0.28 -9.47 4.08
C ARG A 101 0.26 -8.78 2.81
N VAL A 102 -0.61 -8.50 1.86
CA VAL A 102 -0.29 -7.70 0.67
C VAL A 102 -0.89 -6.31 0.86
N GLN A 103 -0.06 -5.30 0.68
CA GLN A 103 -0.36 -3.88 0.76
C GLN A 103 -0.19 -3.32 -0.65
N HIS A 104 -1.30 -3.16 -1.38
CA HIS A 104 -1.26 -2.93 -2.83
C HIS A 104 -1.06 -1.45 -3.19
N ASP A 105 -1.94 -0.57 -2.75
CA ASP A 105 -1.83 0.88 -2.98
C ASP A 105 -2.24 1.64 -1.73
N ASN A 106 -1.56 2.76 -1.46
CA ASN A 106 -1.91 3.71 -0.39
C ASN A 106 -2.13 5.15 -0.91
N ALA A 107 -2.15 5.38 -2.24
CA ALA A 107 -2.21 6.71 -2.85
C ALA A 107 -3.49 7.48 -2.50
N ARG A 108 -4.56 6.78 -2.10
CA ARG A 108 -5.83 7.40 -1.68
C ARG A 108 -6.04 7.51 -0.17
N GLY A 109 -5.16 6.94 0.66
CA GLY A 109 -5.27 6.93 2.12
C GLY A 109 -4.74 5.64 2.75
N PRO A 110 -5.08 5.35 4.02
CA PRO A 110 -4.72 4.09 4.67
C PRO A 110 -5.19 2.88 3.85
N MET A 111 -4.47 1.78 3.94
CA MET A 111 -4.84 0.55 3.24
C MET A 111 -5.98 -0.17 3.96
N LYS A 112 -6.79 -0.92 3.19
CA LYS A 112 -7.98 -1.59 3.71
C LYS A 112 -8.19 -2.94 3.06
N GLY A 113 -8.45 -3.95 3.87
CA GLY A 113 -9.03 -5.22 3.42
C GLY A 113 -8.82 -6.37 4.39
N GLY A 114 -9.65 -7.40 4.22
CA GLY A 114 -9.81 -8.47 5.21
C GLY A 114 -8.64 -9.44 5.33
N ILE A 115 -8.75 -10.34 6.31
CA ILE A 115 -7.87 -11.49 6.53
C ILE A 115 -8.69 -12.76 6.27
N ARG A 116 -8.19 -13.66 5.43
CA ARG A 116 -8.84 -14.93 5.03
C ARG A 116 -8.17 -16.13 5.70
N TYR A 117 -8.93 -16.99 6.36
CA TYR A 117 -8.46 -18.31 6.83
C TYR A 117 -9.08 -19.38 5.93
N HIS A 118 -8.28 -19.97 5.05
CA HIS A 118 -8.71 -21.01 4.11
C HIS A 118 -7.51 -21.87 3.69
N PRO A 119 -7.67 -23.18 3.40
CA PRO A 119 -6.54 -24.04 3.03
C PRO A 119 -5.81 -23.62 1.75
N GLU A 120 -6.52 -22.96 0.83
CA GLU A 120 -6.04 -22.58 -0.51
C GLU A 120 -5.45 -21.15 -0.57
N VAL A 121 -5.14 -20.51 0.57
CA VAL A 121 -4.56 -19.15 0.58
C VAL A 121 -3.13 -19.15 0.04
N GLU A 122 -2.95 -18.58 -1.15
CA GLU A 122 -1.66 -18.45 -1.85
C GLU A 122 -1.33 -16.97 -2.17
N PRO A 123 -0.04 -16.63 -2.43
CA PRO A 123 0.38 -15.24 -2.66
C PRO A 123 -0.39 -14.54 -3.78
N ASP A 124 -0.59 -15.21 -4.92
CA ASP A 124 -1.33 -14.69 -6.08
C ASP A 124 -2.77 -14.32 -5.75
N GLU A 125 -3.45 -15.15 -4.93
CA GLU A 125 -4.83 -14.91 -4.49
C GLU A 125 -4.90 -13.67 -3.59
N VAL A 126 -4.00 -13.57 -2.59
CA VAL A 126 -3.95 -12.43 -1.67
C VAL A 126 -3.57 -11.14 -2.41
N ASN A 127 -2.68 -11.20 -3.40
CA ASN A 127 -2.34 -10.07 -4.28
C ASN A 127 -3.56 -9.63 -5.12
N ALA A 128 -4.20 -10.55 -5.85
CA ALA A 128 -5.39 -10.25 -6.65
C ALA A 128 -6.52 -9.61 -5.83
N LEU A 129 -6.78 -10.16 -4.63
CA LEU A 129 -7.77 -9.63 -3.71
C LEU A 129 -7.37 -8.27 -3.12
N ALA A 130 -6.08 -7.97 -2.94
CA ALA A 130 -5.60 -6.65 -2.53
C ALA A 130 -5.78 -5.59 -3.63
N GLN A 131 -5.53 -5.94 -4.90
CA GLN A 131 -5.82 -5.08 -6.06
C GLN A 131 -7.31 -4.75 -6.14
N LEU A 132 -8.18 -5.77 -6.03
CA LEU A 132 -9.63 -5.58 -6.04
C LEU A 132 -10.10 -4.69 -4.88
N MET A 133 -9.45 -4.75 -3.71
CA MET A 133 -9.72 -3.80 -2.62
C MET A 133 -9.35 -2.36 -3.00
N THR A 134 -8.21 -2.11 -3.64
CA THR A 134 -7.83 -0.77 -4.15
C THR A 134 -8.87 -0.20 -5.10
N TRP A 135 -9.36 -1.01 -6.05
CA TRP A 135 -10.39 -0.55 -7.00
C TRP A 135 -11.75 -0.34 -6.32
N LYS A 136 -12.14 -1.23 -5.40
CA LYS A 136 -13.41 -1.16 -4.66
C LYS A 136 -13.49 0.05 -3.72
N THR A 137 -12.44 0.34 -2.95
CA THR A 137 -12.40 1.55 -2.09
C THR A 137 -12.40 2.84 -2.91
N ALA A 138 -11.79 2.82 -4.10
CA ALA A 138 -11.82 3.92 -5.05
C ALA A 138 -13.22 4.12 -5.68
N VAL A 139 -13.92 3.07 -6.11
CA VAL A 139 -15.30 3.13 -6.61
C VAL A 139 -16.26 3.62 -5.52
N ALA A 140 -16.18 3.06 -4.31
CA ALA A 140 -16.96 3.44 -3.14
C ALA A 140 -16.68 4.86 -2.61
N LYS A 141 -15.67 5.56 -3.17
CA LYS A 141 -15.31 6.96 -2.86
C LYS A 141 -14.85 7.20 -1.41
N ILE A 142 -14.55 6.15 -0.66
CA ILE A 142 -14.01 6.19 0.71
C ILE A 142 -12.48 6.46 0.69
N PRO A 143 -11.89 7.10 1.72
CA PRO A 143 -10.51 7.59 1.72
C PRO A 143 -9.48 6.49 2.07
N TYR A 144 -9.53 5.38 1.34
CA TYR A 144 -8.60 4.26 1.50
C TYR A 144 -7.92 3.88 0.19
N GLY A 145 -6.73 3.29 0.32
CA GLY A 145 -6.11 2.43 -0.69
C GLY A 145 -6.64 1.00 -0.61
N GLY A 146 -5.78 -0.01 -0.75
CA GLY A 146 -6.17 -1.43 -0.72
C GLY A 146 -5.09 -2.37 -0.20
N ALA A 147 -5.53 -3.38 0.57
CA ALA A 147 -4.70 -4.45 1.09
C ALA A 147 -5.52 -5.74 1.22
N LYS A 148 -4.84 -6.86 1.48
CA LYS A 148 -5.46 -8.14 1.87
C LYS A 148 -4.48 -8.92 2.74
N GLY A 149 -4.97 -9.83 3.55
CA GLY A 149 -4.14 -10.87 4.15
C GLY A 149 -4.86 -12.20 4.22
N GLY A 150 -4.15 -13.20 4.70
CA GLY A 150 -4.72 -14.51 4.99
C GLY A 150 -3.71 -15.46 5.61
N ILE A 151 -4.19 -16.62 6.03
CA ILE A 151 -3.39 -17.73 6.52
C ILE A 151 -3.87 -19.00 5.83
N GLY A 152 -2.93 -19.81 5.34
CA GLY A 152 -3.19 -21.14 4.80
C GLY A 152 -3.53 -22.13 5.92
N CYS A 153 -4.80 -22.23 6.29
CA CYS A 153 -5.32 -23.15 7.32
C CYS A 153 -6.80 -23.49 7.08
N ASP A 154 -7.22 -24.68 7.53
CA ASP A 154 -8.65 -24.97 7.69
C ASP A 154 -9.11 -24.54 9.08
N PRO A 155 -10.01 -23.54 9.22
CA PRO A 155 -10.49 -23.12 10.53
C PRO A 155 -11.46 -24.11 11.19
N SER A 156 -11.91 -25.16 10.49
CA SER A 156 -12.73 -26.24 11.07
C SER A 156 -11.91 -27.39 11.66
N GLU A 157 -10.62 -27.51 11.32
CA GLU A 157 -9.67 -28.47 11.91
C GLU A 157 -8.92 -27.92 13.14
N LEU A 158 -9.25 -26.70 13.56
CA LEU A 158 -8.62 -25.99 14.67
C LEU A 158 -9.63 -25.68 15.78
N SER A 159 -9.20 -25.84 17.03
CA SER A 159 -10.03 -25.43 18.19
C SER A 159 -10.16 -23.90 18.26
N ILE A 160 -11.15 -23.40 19.00
CA ILE A 160 -11.30 -21.96 19.27
C ILE A 160 -10.03 -21.40 19.95
N SER A 161 -9.36 -22.17 20.79
CA SER A 161 -8.12 -21.75 21.45
C SER A 161 -6.92 -21.78 20.49
N GLU A 162 -6.87 -22.74 19.57
CA GLU A 162 -5.87 -22.78 18.49
C GLU A 162 -6.04 -21.61 17.52
N LEU A 163 -7.28 -21.29 17.14
CA LEU A 163 -7.62 -20.11 16.33
C LEU A 163 -7.26 -18.80 17.03
N GLU A 164 -7.48 -18.68 18.34
CA GLU A 164 -7.03 -17.53 19.12
C GLU A 164 -5.50 -17.40 19.08
N ARG A 165 -4.78 -18.49 19.40
CA ARG A 165 -3.30 -18.50 19.37
C ARG A 165 -2.76 -18.15 17.98
N LEU A 166 -3.36 -18.69 16.92
CA LEU A 166 -2.98 -18.40 15.53
C LEU A 166 -3.23 -16.93 15.16
N THR A 167 -4.39 -16.38 15.55
CA THR A 167 -4.73 -14.97 15.31
C THR A 167 -3.78 -14.03 16.03
N ARG A 168 -3.44 -14.34 17.28
CA ARG A 168 -2.49 -13.57 18.08
C ARG A 168 -1.08 -13.62 17.51
N VAL A 169 -0.54 -14.80 17.22
CA VAL A 169 0.78 -14.94 16.60
C VAL A 169 0.85 -14.24 15.25
N PHE A 170 -0.17 -14.35 14.39
CA PHE A 170 -0.20 -13.61 13.13
C PHE A 170 -0.19 -12.08 13.34
N THR A 171 -0.95 -11.58 14.32
CA THR A 171 -0.93 -10.15 14.70
C THR A 171 0.45 -9.72 15.20
N GLN A 172 1.10 -10.53 16.04
CA GLN A 172 2.46 -10.31 16.52
C GLN A 172 3.50 -10.28 15.38
N LYS A 173 3.25 -10.92 14.24
CA LYS A 173 4.12 -10.87 13.06
C LYS A 173 3.87 -9.67 12.13
N ILE A 174 2.79 -8.90 12.32
CA ILE A 174 2.42 -7.79 11.43
C ILE A 174 2.12 -6.45 12.13
N HIS A 175 2.26 -6.33 13.46
CA HIS A 175 1.85 -5.13 14.21
C HIS A 175 2.58 -3.84 13.81
N ASP A 176 3.77 -3.91 13.21
CA ASP A 176 4.52 -2.74 12.70
C ASP A 176 4.13 -2.35 11.26
N LEU A 177 3.26 -3.16 10.64
CA LEU A 177 2.87 -3.07 9.24
C LEU A 177 1.41 -2.62 9.09
N ILE A 178 0.57 -2.95 10.09
CA ILE A 178 -0.79 -2.43 10.26
C ILE A 178 -0.81 -1.20 11.17
N GLY A 179 -1.86 -0.39 11.07
CA GLY A 179 -1.98 0.84 11.85
C GLY A 179 -3.23 1.64 11.46
N ILE A 180 -3.80 2.40 12.40
CA ILE A 180 -5.04 3.18 12.22
C ILE A 180 -5.00 4.07 10.95
N HIS A 181 -3.82 4.63 10.63
CA HIS A 181 -3.58 5.46 9.46
C HIS A 181 -2.68 4.80 8.39
N THR A 182 -2.38 3.50 8.51
CA THR A 182 -1.44 2.76 7.67
C THR A 182 -2.12 1.64 6.88
N ASP A 183 -2.69 0.66 7.59
CA ASP A 183 -3.40 -0.49 7.03
C ASP A 183 -4.33 -1.05 8.11
N VAL A 184 -5.62 -1.21 7.79
CA VAL A 184 -6.70 -1.52 8.74
C VAL A 184 -7.38 -2.84 8.31
N PRO A 185 -7.09 -3.98 8.96
CA PRO A 185 -7.73 -5.26 8.66
C PRO A 185 -9.26 -5.30 8.89
N ALA A 186 -9.86 -6.43 8.51
CA ALA A 186 -11.28 -6.74 8.63
C ALA A 186 -11.48 -8.27 8.53
N PRO A 187 -12.71 -8.80 8.77
CA PRO A 187 -13.05 -10.16 8.38
C PRO A 187 -13.00 -10.39 6.87
N ASP A 188 -12.65 -11.61 6.50
CA ASP A 188 -12.95 -12.27 5.24
C ASP A 188 -13.33 -13.74 5.52
N MET A 189 -13.41 -14.61 4.50
CA MET A 189 -13.73 -16.03 4.67
C MET A 189 -12.89 -16.71 5.77
N GLY A 190 -13.54 -17.50 6.63
CA GLY A 190 -12.90 -18.18 7.76
C GLY A 190 -12.61 -17.29 8.98
N THR A 191 -13.02 -16.02 8.98
CA THR A 191 -12.84 -15.08 10.11
C THR A 191 -14.10 -14.28 10.39
N GLY A 192 -14.19 -13.68 11.58
CA GLY A 192 -15.37 -12.91 11.99
C GLY A 192 -15.10 -11.90 13.10
N PRO A 193 -16.15 -11.38 13.76
CA PRO A 193 -16.02 -10.42 14.85
C PRO A 193 -15.11 -10.89 15.98
N GLN A 194 -15.17 -12.17 16.37
CA GLN A 194 -14.27 -12.74 17.37
C GLN A 194 -12.79 -12.67 16.94
N THR A 195 -12.49 -12.94 15.66
CA THR A 195 -11.13 -12.79 15.12
C THR A 195 -10.66 -11.34 15.21
N MET A 196 -11.53 -10.37 14.91
CA MET A 196 -11.19 -8.94 15.03
C MET A 196 -11.01 -8.51 16.49
N ALA A 197 -11.76 -9.09 17.43
CA ALA A 197 -11.57 -8.86 18.86
C ALA A 197 -10.16 -9.30 19.32
N TRP A 198 -9.70 -10.48 18.90
CA TRP A 198 -8.34 -10.95 19.20
C TRP A 198 -7.25 -10.07 18.57
N ILE A 199 -7.43 -9.60 17.33
CA ILE A 199 -6.46 -8.69 16.67
C ILE A 199 -6.42 -7.33 17.40
N LEU A 200 -7.57 -6.79 17.80
CA LEU A 200 -7.63 -5.55 18.57
C LEU A 200 -6.90 -5.68 19.92
N ASP A 201 -7.20 -6.73 20.69
CA ASP A 201 -6.57 -6.99 21.99
C ASP A 201 -5.05 -7.18 21.84
N GLU A 202 -4.62 -8.00 20.87
CA GLU A 202 -3.20 -8.28 20.67
C GLU A 202 -2.41 -7.05 20.19
N TYR A 203 -2.92 -6.30 19.22
CA TYR A 203 -2.29 -5.05 18.76
C TYR A 203 -2.22 -4.00 19.89
N SER A 204 -3.26 -3.94 20.73
CA SER A 204 -3.31 -2.97 21.84
C SER A 204 -2.23 -3.19 22.91
N LYS A 205 -1.62 -4.38 22.98
CA LYS A 205 -0.48 -4.67 23.88
C LYS A 205 0.82 -4.01 23.43
N PHE A 206 0.97 -3.79 22.12
CA PHE A 206 2.16 -3.15 21.53
C PHE A 206 2.01 -1.63 21.42
N HIS A 207 0.81 -1.17 21.03
CA HIS A 207 0.58 0.23 20.63
C HIS A 207 -0.43 1.00 21.50
N GLY A 208 -0.94 0.38 22.58
CA GLY A 208 -2.03 0.94 23.39
C GLY A 208 -3.41 0.77 22.73
N HIS A 209 -4.47 1.01 23.51
CA HIS A 209 -5.85 0.74 23.09
C HIS A 209 -6.25 1.49 21.81
N SER A 210 -6.40 0.74 20.72
CA SER A 210 -6.47 1.27 19.36
C SER A 210 -7.70 0.75 18.59
N PRO A 211 -8.94 1.08 18.98
CA PRO A 211 -10.15 0.40 18.50
C PRO A 211 -10.42 0.61 16.99
N ALA A 212 -9.80 1.63 16.38
CA ALA A 212 -9.81 1.85 14.93
C ALA A 212 -8.81 0.98 14.12
N ILE A 213 -7.98 0.12 14.76
CA ILE A 213 -7.00 -0.73 14.05
C ILE A 213 -7.67 -1.78 13.14
N VAL A 214 -8.84 -2.27 13.54
CA VAL A 214 -9.64 -3.24 12.78
C VAL A 214 -11.11 -2.86 12.77
N THR A 215 -11.82 -3.36 11.77
CA THR A 215 -13.25 -3.08 11.53
C THR A 215 -14.02 -4.38 11.34
N GLY A 216 -15.32 -4.41 11.66
CA GLY A 216 -16.10 -5.64 11.75
C GLY A 216 -15.95 -6.29 13.12
N LYS A 217 -15.74 -5.47 14.16
CA LYS A 217 -15.64 -5.88 15.57
C LYS A 217 -17.03 -6.21 16.15
N PRO A 218 -17.12 -6.90 17.32
CA PRO A 218 -18.34 -6.93 18.13
C PRO A 218 -18.74 -5.50 18.53
N ILE A 219 -20.04 -5.25 18.71
CA ILE A 219 -20.55 -3.90 19.05
C ILE A 219 -19.93 -3.39 20.36
N ASP A 220 -19.80 -4.27 21.36
CA ASP A 220 -19.21 -3.99 22.68
C ASP A 220 -17.72 -3.59 22.63
N LEU A 221 -17.05 -3.84 21.50
CA LEU A 221 -15.65 -3.48 21.24
C LEU A 221 -15.53 -2.39 20.17
N GLY A 222 -16.58 -1.61 19.92
CA GLY A 222 -16.60 -0.53 18.92
C GLY A 222 -16.98 -0.97 17.51
N GLY A 223 -17.67 -2.10 17.36
CA GLY A 223 -18.29 -2.49 16.08
C GLY A 223 -19.42 -1.54 15.68
N SER A 224 -19.58 -1.27 14.38
CA SER A 224 -20.68 -0.41 13.90
C SER A 224 -22.00 -1.17 13.86
N LEU A 225 -23.08 -0.56 14.35
CA LEU A 225 -24.43 -0.97 14.03
C LEU A 225 -24.63 -1.00 12.51
N GLY A 226 -25.52 -1.86 12.02
CA GLY A 226 -25.83 -2.04 10.60
C GLY A 226 -24.73 -2.70 9.77
N ARG A 227 -23.56 -3.00 10.36
CA ARG A 227 -22.42 -3.60 9.63
C ARG A 227 -22.75 -4.97 9.05
N ASP A 228 -23.54 -5.79 9.73
CA ASP A 228 -23.87 -7.14 9.27
C ASP A 228 -24.67 -7.10 7.95
N ALA A 229 -25.86 -6.48 7.99
CA ALA A 229 -26.72 -6.24 6.84
C ALA A 229 -26.09 -5.38 5.72
N ALA A 230 -24.97 -4.68 5.97
CA ALA A 230 -24.41 -3.66 5.07
C ALA A 230 -24.16 -4.12 3.63
N THR A 231 -23.75 -5.38 3.42
CA THR A 231 -23.49 -5.90 2.06
C THR A 231 -24.81 -6.18 1.32
N GLY A 232 -25.76 -6.88 1.95
CA GLY A 232 -27.08 -7.14 1.36
C GLY A 232 -27.91 -5.86 1.17
N ARG A 233 -27.79 -4.89 2.08
CA ARG A 233 -28.36 -3.54 1.95
C ARG A 233 -27.66 -2.73 0.84
N GLY A 234 -26.37 -2.96 0.61
CA GLY A 234 -25.64 -2.47 -0.57
C GLY A 234 -26.22 -3.01 -1.87
N VAL A 235 -26.40 -4.34 -1.96
CA VAL A 235 -27.04 -5.02 -3.11
C VAL A 235 -28.46 -4.48 -3.36
N LEU A 236 -29.25 -4.21 -2.32
CA LEU A 236 -30.54 -3.53 -2.44
C LEU A 236 -30.41 -2.15 -3.10
N PHE A 237 -29.59 -1.26 -2.53
CA PHE A 237 -29.46 0.12 -3.03
C PHE A 237 -28.83 0.17 -4.44
N ALA A 238 -27.95 -0.77 -4.76
CA ALA A 238 -27.41 -0.97 -6.11
C ALA A 238 -28.50 -1.40 -7.10
N THR A 239 -29.38 -2.34 -6.69
CA THR A 239 -30.54 -2.78 -7.48
C THR A 239 -31.56 -1.65 -7.68
N GLU A 240 -31.93 -0.91 -6.63
CA GLU A 240 -32.81 0.26 -6.71
C GLU A 240 -32.27 1.27 -7.74
N ALA A 241 -30.97 1.60 -7.67
CA ALA A 241 -30.35 2.57 -8.57
C ALA A 241 -30.35 2.11 -10.04
N LEU A 242 -30.05 0.83 -10.31
CA LEU A 242 -30.03 0.31 -11.68
C LEU A 242 -31.42 0.19 -12.30
N LEU A 243 -32.41 -0.30 -11.53
CA LEU A 243 -33.77 -0.45 -12.03
C LEU A 243 -34.42 0.91 -12.33
N ASN A 244 -34.16 1.93 -11.49
CA ASN A 244 -34.68 3.28 -11.70
C ASN A 244 -34.24 3.88 -13.05
N GLU A 245 -33.00 3.66 -13.51
CA GLU A 245 -32.58 4.10 -14.85
C GLU A 245 -33.31 3.39 -16.00
N HIS A 246 -33.83 2.19 -15.77
CA HIS A 246 -34.60 1.42 -16.73
C HIS A 246 -36.12 1.61 -16.57
N GLY A 247 -36.55 2.66 -15.85
CA GLY A 247 -37.98 2.94 -15.59
C GLY A 247 -38.68 1.87 -14.74
N LYS A 248 -37.92 1.16 -13.89
CA LYS A 248 -38.38 0.02 -13.09
C LYS A 248 -38.15 0.26 -11.60
N SER A 249 -38.95 -0.39 -10.76
CA SER A 249 -38.73 -0.49 -9.32
C SER A 249 -38.48 -1.96 -8.93
N ILE A 250 -38.16 -2.23 -7.66
CA ILE A 250 -38.02 -3.60 -7.15
C ILE A 250 -39.37 -4.33 -7.05
N ALA A 251 -40.45 -3.60 -6.77
CA ALA A 251 -41.78 -4.16 -6.54
C ALA A 251 -42.30 -4.94 -7.78
N GLY A 252 -42.73 -6.19 -7.55
CA GLY A 252 -43.27 -7.08 -8.59
C GLY A 252 -42.24 -7.73 -9.51
N GLN A 253 -40.95 -7.39 -9.40
CA GLN A 253 -39.88 -8.06 -10.16
C GLN A 253 -39.53 -9.42 -9.54
N ARG A 254 -39.11 -10.38 -10.36
CA ARG A 254 -38.71 -11.74 -9.93
C ARG A 254 -37.20 -11.83 -9.72
N PHE A 255 -36.79 -12.37 -8.59
CA PHE A 255 -35.39 -12.51 -8.18
C PHE A 255 -35.00 -13.97 -7.95
N ALA A 256 -33.88 -14.40 -8.53
CA ALA A 256 -33.17 -15.61 -8.11
C ALA A 256 -31.90 -15.20 -7.34
N ILE A 257 -31.61 -15.86 -6.21
CA ILE A 257 -30.47 -15.52 -5.35
C ILE A 257 -29.63 -16.79 -5.14
N GLN A 258 -28.39 -16.77 -5.62
CA GLN A 258 -27.45 -17.88 -5.47
C GLN A 258 -26.63 -17.65 -4.19
N GLY A 259 -26.77 -18.52 -3.20
CA GLY A 259 -26.21 -18.36 -1.86
C GLY A 259 -27.14 -17.65 -0.87
N PHE A 260 -27.57 -18.33 0.20
CA PHE A 260 -28.36 -17.78 1.29
C PHE A 260 -27.56 -17.50 2.58
N GLY A 261 -26.23 -17.43 2.50
CA GLY A 261 -25.40 -16.87 3.56
C GLY A 261 -25.62 -15.35 3.73
N ASN A 262 -24.97 -14.75 4.73
CA ASN A 262 -25.14 -13.36 5.19
C ASN A 262 -25.49 -12.31 4.09
N VAL A 263 -24.74 -12.28 2.98
CA VAL A 263 -25.01 -11.34 1.87
C VAL A 263 -26.37 -11.60 1.20
N GLY A 264 -26.67 -12.86 0.90
CA GLY A 264 -27.87 -13.28 0.17
C GLY A 264 -29.12 -13.29 1.03
N SER A 265 -29.03 -13.67 2.31
CA SER A 265 -30.18 -13.66 3.23
C SER A 265 -30.65 -12.23 3.53
N TRP A 266 -29.73 -11.29 3.83
CA TRP A 266 -30.09 -9.88 3.96
C TRP A 266 -30.55 -9.26 2.63
N ALA A 267 -29.95 -9.62 1.50
CA ALA A 267 -30.44 -9.16 0.20
C ALA A 267 -31.88 -9.64 -0.05
N ALA A 268 -32.16 -10.93 0.16
CA ALA A 268 -33.49 -11.52 0.00
C ALA A 268 -34.54 -10.83 0.88
N LYS A 269 -34.23 -10.67 2.18
CA LYS A 269 -35.11 -10.01 3.17
C LYS A 269 -35.44 -8.59 2.74
N LEU A 270 -34.41 -7.78 2.50
CA LEU A 270 -34.58 -6.36 2.18
C LEU A 270 -35.21 -6.12 0.79
N ILE A 271 -34.99 -7.02 -0.17
CA ILE A 271 -35.66 -7.00 -1.48
C ILE A 271 -37.14 -7.36 -1.32
N ASN A 272 -37.48 -8.34 -0.47
CA ASN A 272 -38.85 -8.74 -0.20
C ASN A 272 -39.62 -7.65 0.57
N GLU A 273 -38.99 -6.96 1.53
CA GLU A 273 -39.50 -5.73 2.17
C GLU A 273 -39.79 -4.59 1.17
N LYS A 274 -39.22 -4.62 -0.05
CA LYS A 274 -39.52 -3.71 -1.16
C LYS A 274 -40.49 -4.28 -2.20
N GLY A 275 -41.16 -5.39 -1.89
CA GLY A 275 -42.12 -6.06 -2.77
C GLY A 275 -41.47 -6.87 -3.91
N GLY A 276 -40.17 -7.16 -3.82
CA GLY A 276 -39.49 -8.06 -4.74
C GLY A 276 -39.87 -9.52 -4.49
N LYS A 277 -40.17 -10.26 -5.57
CA LYS A 277 -40.61 -11.66 -5.53
C LYS A 277 -39.40 -12.58 -5.64
N ILE A 278 -38.89 -13.08 -4.51
CA ILE A 278 -37.81 -14.07 -4.51
C ILE A 278 -38.39 -15.41 -4.97
N VAL A 279 -38.00 -15.89 -6.16
CA VAL A 279 -38.57 -17.09 -6.79
C VAL A 279 -37.69 -18.33 -6.67
N ALA A 280 -36.38 -18.17 -6.45
CA ALA A 280 -35.44 -19.26 -6.21
C ALA A 280 -34.26 -18.86 -5.33
N VAL A 281 -33.81 -19.78 -4.49
CA VAL A 281 -32.68 -19.62 -3.55
C VAL A 281 -31.88 -20.93 -3.48
N ASN A 282 -30.56 -20.86 -3.32
CA ASN A 282 -29.75 -22.01 -2.91
C ASN A 282 -28.72 -21.68 -1.82
N ASP A 283 -28.18 -22.72 -1.20
CA ASP A 283 -26.99 -22.67 -0.34
C ASP A 283 -26.18 -23.98 -0.47
N VAL A 284 -25.41 -24.33 0.56
CA VAL A 284 -24.58 -25.55 0.59
C VAL A 284 -25.34 -26.85 0.84
N THR A 285 -26.61 -26.81 1.29
CA THR A 285 -27.40 -28.02 1.56
C THR A 285 -28.45 -28.31 0.49
N GLY A 286 -28.89 -27.30 -0.28
CA GLY A 286 -29.68 -27.51 -1.48
C GLY A 286 -30.18 -26.24 -2.15
N ALA A 287 -31.14 -26.42 -3.06
CA ALA A 287 -31.84 -25.33 -3.73
C ALA A 287 -33.36 -25.50 -3.63
N ILE A 288 -34.07 -24.38 -3.56
CA ILE A 288 -35.53 -24.30 -3.46
C ILE A 288 -36.09 -23.23 -4.39
N LYS A 289 -37.33 -23.41 -4.85
CA LYS A 289 -38.07 -22.42 -5.63
C LYS A 289 -39.53 -22.31 -5.23
N ASN A 290 -40.09 -21.13 -5.38
CA ASN A 290 -41.52 -20.93 -5.37
C ASN A 290 -41.87 -19.86 -6.41
N LYS A 291 -42.59 -20.23 -7.48
CA LYS A 291 -43.00 -19.31 -8.54
C LYS A 291 -43.91 -18.18 -8.04
N ASP A 292 -44.61 -18.42 -6.93
CA ASP A 292 -45.46 -17.46 -6.25
C ASP A 292 -44.80 -16.67 -5.13
N GLY A 293 -43.52 -16.96 -4.89
CA GLY A 293 -42.63 -16.19 -4.01
C GLY A 293 -42.36 -16.95 -2.73
N ILE A 294 -41.08 -17.08 -2.40
CA ILE A 294 -40.64 -17.72 -1.16
C ILE A 294 -40.92 -16.76 0.00
N ASN A 295 -41.57 -17.24 1.07
CA ASN A 295 -41.72 -16.48 2.32
C ASN A 295 -40.35 -16.35 3.00
N ILE A 296 -39.69 -15.20 2.83
CA ILE A 296 -38.32 -15.01 3.32
C ILE A 296 -38.25 -14.97 4.86
N SER A 297 -39.27 -14.48 5.57
CA SER A 297 -39.29 -14.55 7.04
C SER A 297 -39.30 -15.99 7.52
N GLY A 298 -40.20 -16.82 6.99
CA GLY A 298 -40.26 -18.24 7.32
C GLY A 298 -39.03 -19.03 6.86
N LEU A 299 -38.38 -18.62 5.77
CA LEU A 299 -37.12 -19.24 5.34
C LEU A 299 -35.97 -18.89 6.29
N LEU A 300 -35.92 -17.66 6.82
CA LEU A 300 -34.92 -17.27 7.82
C LEU A 300 -35.10 -18.09 9.11
N GLU A 301 -36.34 -18.15 9.63
CA GLU A 301 -36.73 -18.98 10.77
C GLU A 301 -36.32 -20.45 10.55
N HIS A 302 -36.64 -21.02 9.38
CA HIS A 302 -36.20 -22.37 8.99
C HIS A 302 -34.68 -22.54 9.04
N THR A 303 -33.90 -21.57 8.56
CA THR A 303 -32.43 -21.62 8.58
C THR A 303 -31.77 -21.31 9.93
N GLU A 304 -32.54 -20.84 10.92
CA GLU A 304 -32.10 -20.73 12.30
C GLU A 304 -32.30 -22.06 13.06
N GLU A 305 -33.35 -22.82 12.73
CA GLU A 305 -33.64 -24.14 13.30
C GLU A 305 -32.95 -25.31 12.57
N ASN A 306 -32.67 -25.18 11.26
CA ASN A 306 -32.17 -26.25 10.39
C ASN A 306 -30.89 -25.86 9.66
N ILE A 307 -30.14 -26.87 9.20
CA ILE A 307 -28.91 -26.66 8.42
C ILE A 307 -29.26 -26.28 6.96
N GLY A 308 -29.49 -24.99 6.73
CA GLY A 308 -29.69 -24.40 5.41
C GLY A 308 -31.09 -24.55 4.82
N VAL A 309 -31.27 -24.08 3.59
CA VAL A 309 -32.59 -23.90 2.94
C VAL A 309 -33.30 -25.20 2.55
N LYS A 310 -32.60 -26.34 2.62
CA LYS A 310 -33.17 -27.65 2.28
C LYS A 310 -34.29 -28.03 3.25
N GLY A 311 -35.40 -28.50 2.70
CA GLY A 311 -36.54 -29.00 3.47
C GLY A 311 -37.52 -27.92 3.94
N PHE A 312 -37.40 -26.68 3.45
CA PHE A 312 -38.37 -25.63 3.74
C PHE A 312 -39.71 -25.88 3.04
N ASP A 313 -40.77 -26.18 3.80
CA ASP A 313 -42.11 -26.52 3.31
C ASP A 313 -42.76 -25.46 2.39
N GLY A 314 -42.29 -24.20 2.45
CA GLY A 314 -42.82 -23.11 1.62
C GLY A 314 -42.29 -23.06 0.18
N ALA A 315 -41.51 -24.05 -0.28
CA ALA A 315 -40.91 -24.07 -1.62
C ALA A 315 -40.60 -25.49 -2.14
N ASP A 316 -40.69 -25.67 -3.47
CA ASP A 316 -40.28 -26.91 -4.14
C ASP A 316 -38.75 -27.06 -4.13
N ALA A 317 -38.23 -28.22 -3.76
CA ALA A 317 -36.81 -28.54 -3.93
C ALA A 317 -36.41 -28.62 -5.42
N ILE A 318 -35.21 -28.16 -5.75
CA ILE A 318 -34.62 -28.19 -7.09
C ILE A 318 -33.14 -28.59 -7.08
N ASP A 319 -32.62 -28.88 -8.27
CA ASP A 319 -31.20 -29.03 -8.51
C ASP A 319 -30.42 -27.75 -8.14
N ALA A 320 -29.23 -27.92 -7.56
CA ALA A 320 -28.45 -26.83 -6.98
C ALA A 320 -28.00 -25.78 -8.01
N ASP A 321 -27.58 -26.22 -9.20
CA ASP A 321 -27.04 -25.33 -10.24
C ASP A 321 -28.15 -24.61 -11.01
N SER A 322 -29.37 -25.17 -10.99
CA SER A 322 -30.52 -24.64 -11.72
C SER A 322 -30.96 -23.22 -11.30
N VAL A 323 -30.58 -22.74 -10.10
CA VAL A 323 -30.91 -21.38 -9.62
C VAL A 323 -30.28 -20.28 -10.47
N LEU A 324 -29.09 -20.50 -11.04
CA LEU A 324 -28.43 -19.53 -11.92
C LEU A 324 -29.18 -19.35 -13.25
N VAL A 325 -29.97 -20.34 -13.65
CA VAL A 325 -30.66 -20.40 -14.95
C VAL A 325 -32.19 -20.42 -14.81
N GLU A 326 -32.73 -20.18 -13.61
CA GLU A 326 -34.17 -20.11 -13.36
C GLU A 326 -34.79 -18.85 -14.01
N ASP A 327 -36.09 -18.92 -14.36
CA ASP A 327 -36.83 -17.83 -15.00
C ASP A 327 -37.14 -16.68 -14.02
N CYS A 328 -36.19 -15.75 -13.93
CA CYS A 328 -36.25 -14.53 -13.14
C CYS A 328 -35.97 -13.29 -14.00
N ASP A 329 -36.23 -12.10 -13.44
CA ASP A 329 -35.90 -10.83 -14.10
C ASP A 329 -34.54 -10.28 -13.63
N ILE A 330 -34.16 -10.58 -12.38
CA ILE A 330 -32.86 -10.25 -11.78
C ILE A 330 -32.26 -11.52 -11.15
N LEU A 331 -30.97 -11.76 -11.41
CA LEU A 331 -30.16 -12.78 -10.73
C LEU A 331 -29.17 -12.10 -9.78
N VAL A 332 -29.00 -12.65 -8.57
CA VAL A 332 -28.08 -12.14 -7.54
C VAL A 332 -27.12 -13.25 -7.11
N PRO A 333 -25.94 -13.40 -7.74
CA PRO A 333 -24.90 -14.31 -7.24
C PRO A 333 -24.26 -13.73 -5.96
N ALA A 334 -24.35 -14.48 -4.85
CA ALA A 334 -24.03 -14.03 -3.50
C ALA A 334 -23.22 -15.04 -2.65
N ALA A 335 -22.84 -16.22 -3.19
CA ALA A 335 -21.94 -17.16 -2.51
C ALA A 335 -20.47 -17.07 -2.98
N LEU A 336 -20.15 -17.61 -4.17
CA LEU A 336 -18.77 -17.86 -4.62
C LEU A 336 -18.41 -17.08 -5.90
N GLY A 337 -17.11 -16.97 -6.16
CA GLY A 337 -16.58 -16.48 -7.44
C GLY A 337 -16.64 -17.54 -8.55
N GLY A 338 -16.59 -17.12 -9.81
CA GLY A 338 -16.56 -18.02 -10.99
C GLY A 338 -17.82 -18.87 -11.22
N VAL A 339 -18.91 -18.62 -10.50
CA VAL A 339 -20.17 -19.39 -10.61
C VAL A 339 -20.93 -19.13 -11.91
N ILE A 340 -20.69 -17.98 -12.56
CA ILE A 340 -21.22 -17.64 -13.88
C ILE A 340 -20.06 -17.71 -14.88
N HIS A 341 -20.02 -18.80 -15.63
CA HIS A 341 -18.90 -19.18 -16.51
C HIS A 341 -19.41 -19.52 -17.92
N ARG A 342 -18.49 -19.77 -18.85
CA ARG A 342 -18.79 -19.87 -20.30
C ARG A 342 -19.88 -20.88 -20.65
N GLU A 343 -19.91 -22.01 -19.95
CA GLU A 343 -20.88 -23.08 -20.18
C GLU A 343 -22.30 -22.65 -19.80
N ASN A 344 -22.51 -22.02 -18.63
CA ASN A 344 -23.86 -21.68 -18.14
C ASN A 344 -24.37 -20.28 -18.60
N ALA A 345 -23.47 -19.36 -18.98
CA ALA A 345 -23.82 -17.99 -19.41
C ALA A 345 -24.86 -17.92 -20.55
N ASN A 346 -24.89 -18.94 -21.41
CA ASN A 346 -25.87 -19.04 -22.50
C ASN A 346 -27.30 -19.32 -22.00
N GLU A 347 -27.45 -20.02 -20.88
CA GLU A 347 -28.74 -20.46 -20.32
C GLU A 347 -29.38 -19.45 -19.36
N ILE A 348 -28.61 -18.52 -18.79
CA ILE A 348 -29.12 -17.48 -17.88
C ILE A 348 -30.23 -16.64 -18.55
N LYS A 349 -31.40 -16.57 -17.90
CA LYS A 349 -32.61 -15.90 -18.39
C LYS A 349 -32.79 -14.47 -17.86
N ALA A 350 -32.09 -14.13 -16.79
CA ALA A 350 -32.18 -12.82 -16.13
C ALA A 350 -31.80 -11.67 -17.07
N LYS A 351 -32.47 -10.53 -16.92
CA LYS A 351 -32.19 -9.30 -17.68
C LYS A 351 -31.13 -8.44 -16.99
N PHE A 352 -31.05 -8.57 -15.67
CA PHE A 352 -30.07 -7.90 -14.82
C PHE A 352 -29.34 -8.92 -13.94
N ILE A 353 -28.05 -8.72 -13.71
CA ILE A 353 -27.25 -9.49 -12.74
C ILE A 353 -26.65 -8.51 -11.74
N ILE A 354 -26.82 -8.77 -10.44
CA ILE A 354 -26.32 -7.90 -9.36
C ILE A 354 -25.31 -8.67 -8.52
N GLU A 355 -24.03 -8.35 -8.64
CA GLU A 355 -22.96 -9.16 -8.05
C GLU A 355 -22.80 -8.90 -6.54
N GLY A 356 -23.40 -9.77 -5.72
CA GLY A 356 -23.25 -9.76 -4.26
C GLY A 356 -21.96 -10.45 -3.78
N ALA A 357 -21.57 -11.53 -4.44
CA ALA A 357 -20.27 -12.19 -4.26
C ALA A 357 -19.13 -11.36 -4.90
N ASN A 358 -17.87 -11.77 -4.69
CA ASN A 358 -16.72 -11.18 -5.38
C ASN A 358 -16.40 -12.00 -6.64
N HIS A 359 -16.19 -11.33 -7.77
CA HIS A 359 -15.91 -11.95 -9.07
C HIS A 359 -16.78 -13.19 -9.42
N PRO A 360 -18.13 -13.14 -9.32
CA PRO A 360 -18.97 -14.28 -9.66
C PRO A 360 -19.04 -14.56 -11.17
N THR A 361 -18.77 -13.57 -12.02
CA THR A 361 -18.83 -13.68 -13.48
C THR A 361 -17.43 -13.74 -14.11
N ASP A 362 -17.14 -14.81 -14.84
CA ASP A 362 -15.90 -14.94 -15.62
C ASP A 362 -15.84 -13.95 -16.80
N PRO A 363 -14.63 -13.48 -17.20
CA PRO A 363 -14.48 -12.61 -18.38
C PRO A 363 -14.95 -13.18 -19.72
N GLU A 364 -15.15 -14.50 -19.84
CA GLU A 364 -15.79 -15.12 -21.03
C GLU A 364 -17.33 -15.13 -20.93
N ALA A 365 -17.87 -15.22 -19.72
CA ALA A 365 -19.31 -15.14 -19.46
C ALA A 365 -19.83 -13.69 -19.60
N ASP A 366 -19.08 -12.70 -19.10
CA ASP A 366 -19.31 -11.27 -19.32
C ASP A 366 -19.58 -10.95 -20.81
N GLU A 367 -18.72 -11.47 -21.70
CA GLU A 367 -18.83 -11.22 -23.13
C GLU A 367 -20.06 -11.91 -23.77
N ILE A 368 -20.43 -13.10 -23.30
CA ILE A 368 -21.64 -13.82 -23.74
C ILE A 368 -22.90 -13.08 -23.27
N LEU A 369 -22.94 -12.68 -22.00
CA LEU A 369 -24.08 -12.01 -21.37
C LEU A 369 -24.30 -10.61 -21.94
N ARG A 370 -23.22 -9.84 -22.17
CA ARG A 370 -23.28 -8.54 -22.86
C ARG A 370 -23.81 -8.69 -24.30
N LYS A 371 -23.41 -9.74 -25.03
CA LYS A 371 -23.97 -10.03 -26.38
C LYS A 371 -25.44 -10.45 -26.35
N LYS A 372 -25.91 -11.08 -25.26
CA LYS A 372 -27.33 -11.37 -25.00
C LYS A 372 -28.14 -10.14 -24.54
N GLY A 373 -27.50 -8.99 -24.30
CA GLY A 373 -28.16 -7.79 -23.79
C GLY A 373 -28.46 -7.82 -22.28
N VAL A 374 -27.82 -8.73 -21.52
CA VAL A 374 -27.95 -8.80 -20.06
C VAL A 374 -27.09 -7.71 -19.42
N VAL A 375 -27.66 -6.98 -18.46
CA VAL A 375 -26.97 -5.86 -17.79
C VAL A 375 -26.40 -6.32 -16.44
N ILE A 376 -25.08 -6.41 -16.37
CA ILE A 376 -24.34 -6.81 -15.15
C ILE A 376 -23.96 -5.57 -14.34
N LEU A 377 -24.24 -5.57 -13.04
CA LEU A 377 -23.83 -4.55 -12.09
C LEU A 377 -22.67 -5.10 -11.23
N PRO A 378 -21.43 -4.61 -11.43
CA PRO A 378 -20.22 -5.31 -11.00
C PRO A 378 -19.98 -5.29 -9.49
N ASP A 379 -19.33 -6.33 -8.99
CA ASP A 379 -19.06 -6.57 -7.58
C ASP A 379 -18.39 -5.40 -6.85
N ILE A 380 -17.40 -4.76 -7.48
CA ILE A 380 -16.66 -3.58 -6.98
C ILE A 380 -17.54 -2.35 -6.77
N TYR A 381 -18.77 -2.33 -7.28
CA TYR A 381 -19.81 -1.40 -6.86
C TYR A 381 -20.90 -2.10 -6.01
N ALA A 382 -21.53 -3.15 -6.54
CA ALA A 382 -22.76 -3.72 -5.99
C ALA A 382 -22.63 -4.22 -4.54
N ASN A 383 -21.54 -4.90 -4.20
CA ASN A 383 -21.29 -5.40 -2.84
C ASN A 383 -20.50 -4.43 -1.93
N SER A 384 -20.19 -3.23 -2.42
CA SER A 384 -19.32 -2.26 -1.71
C SER A 384 -19.90 -1.73 -0.38
N GLY A 385 -21.19 -1.94 -0.11
CA GLY A 385 -21.82 -1.52 1.16
C GLY A 385 -21.11 -2.04 2.42
N GLY A 386 -20.58 -3.27 2.38
CA GLY A 386 -19.79 -3.84 3.47
C GLY A 386 -18.48 -3.09 3.76
N VAL A 387 -17.81 -2.56 2.73
CA VAL A 387 -16.59 -1.73 2.93
C VAL A 387 -16.92 -0.28 3.28
N ILE A 388 -18.08 0.23 2.85
CA ILE A 388 -18.58 1.56 3.23
C ILE A 388 -18.93 1.62 4.72
N VAL A 389 -19.64 0.63 5.27
CA VAL A 389 -19.93 0.60 6.73
C VAL A 389 -18.68 0.22 7.55
N SER A 390 -17.75 -0.56 7.00
CA SER A 390 -16.40 -0.73 7.58
C SER A 390 -15.63 0.60 7.68
N TYR A 391 -15.74 1.49 6.69
CA TYR A 391 -15.22 2.86 6.78
C TYR A 391 -15.96 3.69 7.84
N PHE A 392 -17.29 3.62 7.92
CA PHE A 392 -18.05 4.32 8.97
C PHE A 392 -17.67 3.84 10.37
N GLU A 393 -17.40 2.55 10.56
CA GLU A 393 -16.89 2.01 11.82
C GLU A 393 -15.56 2.67 12.19
N TRP A 394 -14.59 2.70 11.27
CA TRP A 394 -13.30 3.36 11.48
C TRP A 394 -13.45 4.86 11.81
N VAL A 395 -14.36 5.58 11.14
CA VAL A 395 -14.69 6.98 11.46
C VAL A 395 -15.24 7.13 12.89
N GLN A 396 -16.22 6.31 13.27
CA GLN A 396 -16.80 6.31 14.63
C GLN A 396 -15.75 6.03 15.71
N ASN A 397 -14.85 5.05 15.45
CA ASN A 397 -13.79 4.67 16.38
C ASN A 397 -12.69 5.75 16.51
N ILE A 398 -12.38 6.49 15.44
CA ILE A 398 -11.49 7.67 15.50
C ILE A 398 -12.16 8.85 16.23
N GLN A 399 -13.48 9.03 16.06
CA GLN A 399 -14.24 10.10 16.71
C GLN A 399 -14.57 9.82 18.18
N GLY A 400 -14.41 8.58 18.65
CA GLY A 400 -14.91 8.14 19.96
C GLY A 400 -16.44 8.22 20.09
N PHE A 401 -17.16 8.22 18.96
CA PHE A 401 -18.59 8.49 18.92
C PHE A 401 -19.31 7.55 17.94
N MET A 402 -20.10 6.63 18.50
CA MET A 402 -20.89 5.66 17.73
C MET A 402 -22.19 6.26 17.18
N TRP A 403 -22.70 5.70 16.09
CA TRP A 403 -23.92 6.14 15.41
C TRP A 403 -25.03 5.10 15.55
N ASP A 404 -26.28 5.55 15.55
CA ASP A 404 -27.45 4.68 15.41
C ASP A 404 -27.53 4.01 14.02
N GLU A 405 -28.31 2.93 13.91
CA GLU A 405 -28.42 2.18 12.65
C GLU A 405 -29.11 2.99 11.54
N GLU A 406 -30.05 3.89 11.87
CA GLU A 406 -30.74 4.70 10.86
C GLU A 406 -29.74 5.62 10.13
N LYS A 407 -28.90 6.31 10.90
CA LYS A 407 -27.83 7.17 10.38
C LYS A 407 -26.80 6.38 9.57
N VAL A 408 -26.38 5.20 10.02
CA VAL A 408 -25.49 4.31 9.25
C VAL A 408 -26.13 3.91 7.92
N ASN A 409 -27.40 3.48 7.93
CA ASN A 409 -28.11 3.05 6.73
C ASN A 409 -28.39 4.20 5.74
N LYS A 410 -28.68 5.40 6.28
CA LYS A 410 -28.90 6.64 5.52
C LYS A 410 -27.63 7.12 4.84
N GLU A 411 -26.49 7.14 5.55
CA GLU A 411 -25.20 7.44 4.94
C GLU A 411 -24.77 6.36 3.95
N LEU A 412 -25.01 5.08 4.23
CA LEU A 412 -24.75 4.00 3.27
C LEU A 412 -25.52 4.25 1.95
N LYS A 413 -26.82 4.59 2.02
CA LYS A 413 -27.59 4.95 0.82
C LYS A 413 -27.01 6.17 0.10
N SER A 414 -26.62 7.21 0.84
CA SER A 414 -25.95 8.41 0.31
C SER A 414 -24.63 8.11 -0.43
N TYR A 415 -23.80 7.19 0.08
CA TYR A 415 -22.58 6.76 -0.60
C TYR A 415 -22.88 5.89 -1.82
N MET A 416 -23.78 4.89 -1.73
CA MET A 416 -24.15 4.04 -2.86
C MET A 416 -24.75 4.85 -4.02
N THR A 417 -25.73 5.71 -3.77
CA THR A 417 -26.36 6.55 -4.81
C THR A 417 -25.35 7.49 -5.50
N ARG A 418 -24.39 8.06 -4.76
CA ARG A 418 -23.32 8.88 -5.36
C ARG A 418 -22.33 8.02 -6.16
N GLY A 419 -21.95 6.85 -5.66
CA GLY A 419 -21.10 5.88 -6.36
C GLY A 419 -21.71 5.44 -7.70
N PHE A 420 -23.01 5.14 -7.73
CA PHE A 420 -23.72 4.81 -8.96
C PHE A 420 -23.76 5.97 -9.96
N LYS A 421 -24.00 7.21 -9.51
CA LYS A 421 -23.95 8.38 -10.40
C LYS A 421 -22.56 8.57 -11.01
N ASP A 422 -21.51 8.48 -10.20
CA ASP A 422 -20.13 8.60 -10.66
C ASP A 422 -19.76 7.47 -11.65
N LEU A 423 -20.26 6.24 -11.41
CA LEU A 423 -20.13 5.09 -12.29
C LEU A 423 -20.81 5.32 -13.64
N LYS A 424 -22.09 5.74 -13.63
CA LYS A 424 -22.85 6.02 -14.85
C LYS A 424 -22.23 7.11 -15.70
N GLU A 425 -21.59 8.10 -15.08
CA GLU A 425 -20.89 9.15 -15.81
C GLU A 425 -19.61 8.61 -16.47
N MET A 426 -18.81 7.80 -15.77
CA MET A 426 -17.65 7.12 -16.35
C MET A 426 -18.03 6.24 -17.55
N CYS A 427 -19.15 5.51 -17.47
CA CYS A 427 -19.67 4.69 -18.56
C CYS A 427 -20.00 5.53 -19.82
N LYS A 428 -20.61 6.71 -19.64
CA LYS A 428 -20.93 7.64 -20.74
C LYS A 428 -19.66 8.21 -21.36
N THR A 429 -18.74 8.72 -20.53
CA THR A 429 -17.51 9.38 -21.00
C THR A 429 -16.64 8.47 -21.85
N HIS A 430 -16.52 7.19 -21.49
CA HIS A 430 -15.69 6.21 -22.23
C HIS A 430 -16.50 5.23 -23.11
N SER A 431 -17.81 5.46 -23.26
CA SER A 431 -18.74 4.60 -24.04
C SER A 431 -18.63 3.11 -23.72
N CYS A 432 -18.54 2.76 -22.44
CA CYS A 432 -18.30 1.41 -21.95
C CYS A 432 -19.43 0.87 -21.05
N ASP A 433 -19.43 -0.44 -20.81
CA ASP A 433 -20.38 -1.10 -19.91
C ASP A 433 -20.11 -0.81 -18.42
N LEU A 434 -21.05 -1.20 -17.55
CA LEU A 434 -20.97 -0.93 -16.11
C LEU A 434 -19.75 -1.58 -15.45
N HIS A 435 -19.34 -2.77 -15.90
CA HIS A 435 -18.19 -3.49 -15.36
C HIS A 435 -16.89 -2.73 -15.66
N MET A 436 -16.67 -2.39 -16.93
CA MET A 436 -15.51 -1.63 -17.36
C MET A 436 -15.53 -0.17 -16.87
N GLY A 437 -16.71 0.44 -16.76
CA GLY A 437 -16.91 1.75 -16.16
C GLY A 437 -16.56 1.79 -14.67
N ALA A 438 -16.83 0.73 -13.91
CA ALA A 438 -16.45 0.64 -12.50
C ALA A 438 -14.94 0.50 -12.32
N PHE A 439 -14.29 -0.39 -13.10
CA PHE A 439 -12.82 -0.48 -13.10
C PHE A 439 -12.18 0.85 -13.54
N SER A 440 -12.69 1.49 -14.60
CA SER A 440 -12.18 2.79 -15.06
C SER A 440 -12.37 3.90 -14.01
N LEU A 441 -13.49 3.90 -13.27
CA LEU A 441 -13.71 4.85 -12.17
C LEU A 441 -12.73 4.62 -11.01
N GLY A 442 -12.51 3.36 -10.61
CA GLY A 442 -11.57 3.00 -9.56
C GLY A 442 -10.14 3.36 -9.94
N VAL A 443 -9.67 2.88 -11.09
CA VAL A 443 -8.32 3.10 -11.60
C VAL A 443 -8.04 4.59 -11.80
N ASN A 444 -8.96 5.37 -12.42
CA ASN A 444 -8.77 6.81 -12.60
C ASN A 444 -8.61 7.56 -11.26
N ARG A 445 -9.41 7.22 -10.25
CA ARG A 445 -9.32 7.86 -8.91
C ARG A 445 -8.00 7.58 -8.20
N VAL A 446 -7.43 6.39 -8.39
CA VAL A 446 -6.11 6.05 -7.84
C VAL A 446 -5.01 6.71 -8.67
N ALA A 447 -5.08 6.65 -10.01
CA ALA A 447 -4.16 7.31 -10.91
C ALA A 447 -4.07 8.83 -10.67
N GLN A 448 -5.20 9.51 -10.45
CA GLN A 448 -5.26 10.93 -10.08
C GLN A 448 -4.61 11.19 -8.72
N ALA A 449 -4.88 10.36 -7.70
CA ALA A 449 -4.28 10.53 -6.38
C ALA A 449 -2.76 10.26 -6.38
N THR A 450 -2.31 9.24 -7.11
CA THR A 450 -0.89 8.93 -7.33
C THR A 450 -0.18 10.07 -8.07
N THR A 451 -0.83 10.65 -9.09
CA THR A 451 -0.27 11.76 -9.89
C THR A 451 -0.29 13.09 -9.14
N GLY A 452 -1.26 13.32 -8.25
CA GLY A 452 -1.34 14.51 -7.40
C GLY A 452 -0.49 14.45 -6.13
N ARG A 453 -0.11 13.25 -5.66
CA ARG A 453 0.90 13.07 -4.60
C ARG A 453 2.34 13.10 -5.12
N ARG A 454 2.55 12.70 -6.37
CA ARG A 454 3.79 13.01 -7.10
C ARG A 454 3.80 14.51 -7.40
N PRO A 455 4.97 15.17 -7.48
CA PRO A 455 5.06 16.48 -8.10
C PRO A 455 4.45 16.40 -9.51
N SER A 456 3.44 17.23 -9.80
CA SER A 456 2.71 17.11 -11.06
C SER A 456 3.66 17.29 -12.25
N ALA A 457 3.45 16.61 -13.37
CA ALA A 457 4.32 16.79 -14.55
C ALA A 457 4.22 18.19 -15.17
N SER A 458 3.21 18.98 -14.78
CA SER A 458 3.03 20.42 -15.06
C SER A 458 3.72 21.36 -14.05
N SER A 459 4.25 20.81 -12.95
CA SER A 459 5.09 21.50 -11.95
C SER A 459 6.44 20.77 -11.75
N ALA A 460 6.75 19.81 -12.61
CA ALA A 460 8.09 19.39 -12.93
C ALA A 460 8.56 20.26 -14.11
N PRO A 461 9.87 20.53 -14.24
CA PRO A 461 10.38 21.08 -15.49
C PRO A 461 10.02 20.17 -16.66
N ALA A 462 9.91 20.76 -17.85
CA ALA A 462 9.73 20.03 -19.11
C ALA A 462 10.70 18.83 -19.19
N PRO A 463 10.31 17.70 -19.83
CA PRO A 463 11.11 16.48 -19.84
C PRO A 463 12.54 16.83 -20.21
N TRP A 464 13.47 16.58 -19.26
CA TRP A 464 14.82 17.14 -19.28
C TRP A 464 15.36 17.10 -20.72
N PRO A 465 15.80 18.24 -21.31
CA PRO A 465 16.59 18.16 -22.52
C PRO A 465 17.72 17.17 -22.23
N LYS A 466 18.15 16.34 -23.21
CA LYS A 466 19.18 15.31 -22.97
C LYS A 466 20.56 15.97 -22.79
N SER A 467 20.67 16.55 -21.61
CA SER A 467 21.67 17.45 -21.07
C SER A 467 21.19 17.77 -19.63
N TRP A 468 21.86 17.41 -18.54
CA TRP A 468 23.32 17.42 -18.41
C TRP A 468 23.90 18.47 -19.36
N ARG A 469 23.52 19.74 -19.17
CA ARG A 469 24.44 20.78 -19.63
C ARG A 469 25.70 20.50 -18.84
N SER A 470 26.69 19.95 -19.52
CA SER A 470 28.05 20.17 -19.12
C SER A 470 28.25 21.70 -19.14
N LEU A 471 28.22 22.30 -17.95
CA LEU A 471 29.46 22.93 -17.48
C LEU A 471 30.56 21.91 -17.76
N ASP A 472 31.63 22.28 -18.45
CA ASP A 472 32.65 21.32 -18.92
C ASP A 472 33.44 20.70 -17.75
N ALA A 473 32.76 19.75 -17.12
CA ALA A 473 32.95 19.18 -15.81
C ALA A 473 32.97 17.65 -15.85
N LEU A 474 33.16 17.09 -17.05
CA LEU A 474 34.11 15.98 -17.24
C LEU A 474 35.46 16.28 -16.54
N SER A 475 35.76 17.56 -16.33
CA SER A 475 36.90 18.10 -15.59
C SER A 475 36.70 18.27 -14.07
N TYR A 476 35.57 17.88 -13.44
CA TYR A 476 35.38 17.99 -11.97
C TYR A 476 34.61 16.82 -11.32
N THR A 477 35.11 16.35 -10.17
CA THR A 477 34.46 15.39 -9.27
C THR A 477 33.58 16.12 -8.25
N PRO A 478 32.33 15.68 -7.99
CA PRO A 478 31.52 16.24 -6.91
C PRO A 478 32.07 15.81 -5.53
N VAL A 479 32.34 16.77 -4.66
CA VAL A 479 32.71 16.51 -3.26
C VAL A 479 31.42 16.56 -2.44
N THR A 480 30.91 15.38 -2.06
CA THR A 480 29.62 15.25 -1.40
C THR A 480 29.60 15.87 -0.01
N HIS A 481 29.04 17.08 0.11
CA HIS A 481 28.16 17.59 1.16
C HIS A 481 27.64 18.97 0.66
N SER A 482 26.42 19.37 1.06
CA SER A 482 25.82 20.65 0.62
C SER A 482 25.31 21.48 1.80
N VAL A 483 25.42 22.81 1.67
CA VAL A 483 25.04 23.76 2.74
C VAL A 483 24.10 24.81 2.15
N CYS A 484 23.00 25.11 2.84
CA CYS A 484 22.04 26.14 2.45
C CYS A 484 22.20 27.37 3.35
N ILE A 485 22.44 28.54 2.76
CA ILE A 485 22.59 29.82 3.45
C ILE A 485 21.67 30.83 2.74
N ASN A 486 20.75 31.47 3.47
CA ASN A 486 19.83 32.49 2.96
C ASN A 486 19.06 32.09 1.67
N GLY A 487 18.75 30.81 1.51
CA GLY A 487 18.08 30.29 0.31
C GLY A 487 18.99 30.05 -0.90
N VAL A 488 20.31 30.11 -0.73
CA VAL A 488 21.31 29.68 -1.72
C VAL A 488 21.93 28.37 -1.25
N LEU A 489 21.97 27.38 -2.14
CA LEU A 489 22.53 26.06 -1.90
C LEU A 489 23.93 25.97 -2.50
N HIS A 490 24.91 25.58 -1.70
CA HIS A 490 26.33 25.54 -2.05
C HIS A 490 26.83 24.09 -2.09
N PHE A 491 27.64 23.77 -3.10
CA PHE A 491 28.20 22.43 -3.35
C PHE A 491 29.71 22.53 -3.61
N GLY A 492 30.49 21.61 -3.05
CA GLY A 492 31.92 21.49 -3.34
C GLY A 492 32.20 20.63 -4.59
N ALA A 493 33.15 21.06 -5.42
CA ALA A 493 33.71 20.28 -6.52
C ALA A 493 35.24 20.37 -6.55
N GLN A 494 35.90 19.28 -6.96
CA GLN A 494 37.37 19.17 -7.11
C GLN A 494 37.68 18.90 -8.58
N SER A 495 38.76 19.44 -9.15
CA SER A 495 39.06 19.15 -10.56
C SER A 495 39.63 17.75 -10.77
N PHE A 496 39.16 17.07 -11.82
CA PHE A 496 39.77 15.85 -12.38
C PHE A 496 41.13 16.13 -13.06
N VAL A 497 41.40 17.38 -13.45
CA VAL A 497 42.61 17.76 -14.20
C VAL A 497 43.73 18.24 -13.26
N ASP A 498 43.38 18.90 -12.15
CA ASP A 498 44.28 19.26 -11.06
C ASP A 498 43.59 18.98 -9.71
N PRO A 499 43.95 17.91 -8.98
CA PRO A 499 43.27 17.53 -7.74
C PRO A 499 43.45 18.55 -6.60
N ASN A 500 44.35 19.53 -6.73
CA ASN A 500 44.50 20.62 -5.75
C ASN A 500 43.51 21.76 -5.99
N LYS A 501 42.88 21.84 -7.18
CA LYS A 501 41.96 22.91 -7.54
C LYS A 501 40.53 22.56 -7.18
N TYR A 502 39.98 23.31 -6.24
CA TYR A 502 38.61 23.20 -5.76
C TYR A 502 37.77 24.41 -6.18
N LYS A 503 36.48 24.18 -6.44
CA LYS A 503 35.49 25.22 -6.76
C LYS A 503 34.22 24.99 -5.94
N VAL A 504 33.55 26.08 -5.59
CA VAL A 504 32.20 26.03 -5.00
C VAL A 504 31.19 26.38 -6.09
N VAL A 505 30.27 25.47 -6.37
CA VAL A 505 29.10 25.73 -7.21
C VAL A 505 27.99 26.25 -6.29
N THR A 506 27.40 27.38 -6.65
CA THR A 506 26.26 27.96 -5.92
C THR A 506 24.99 27.84 -6.76
N PHE A 507 23.84 27.68 -6.10
CA PHE A 507 22.53 27.60 -6.75
C PHE A 507 21.49 28.34 -5.91
N ASN A 508 20.96 29.45 -6.42
CA ASN A 508 19.97 30.25 -5.71
C ASN A 508 18.57 29.62 -5.85
N LEU A 509 18.03 29.08 -4.76
CA LEU A 509 16.77 28.32 -4.75
C LEU A 509 15.54 29.17 -5.11
N GLY A 510 15.61 30.50 -4.97
CA GLY A 510 14.53 31.44 -5.29
C GLY A 510 14.55 31.99 -6.71
N SER A 511 15.59 31.74 -7.50
CA SER A 511 15.74 32.28 -8.86
C SER A 511 16.34 31.29 -9.88
N GLU A 512 16.66 30.07 -9.44
CA GLU A 512 17.23 28.96 -10.25
C GLU A 512 18.56 29.29 -10.97
N ARG A 513 19.23 30.37 -10.55
CA ARG A 513 20.54 30.79 -11.10
C ARG A 513 21.67 30.05 -10.40
N PHE A 514 22.66 29.64 -11.20
CA PHE A 514 23.90 29.04 -10.72
C PHE A 514 25.06 30.05 -10.75
N GLY A 515 26.02 29.86 -9.85
CA GLY A 515 27.30 30.57 -9.81
C GLY A 515 28.47 29.62 -9.58
N LEU A 516 29.68 30.11 -9.81
CA LEU A 516 30.94 29.38 -9.61
C LEU A 516 31.91 30.32 -8.90
N ILE A 517 32.50 29.84 -7.80
CA ILE A 517 33.50 30.54 -7.00
C ILE A 517 34.74 29.66 -6.93
N ASP A 518 35.88 30.20 -7.34
CA ASP A 518 37.16 29.51 -7.30
C ASP A 518 37.76 29.63 -5.90
N LEU A 519 38.22 28.51 -5.33
CA LEU A 519 38.92 28.51 -4.04
C LEU A 519 40.42 28.72 -4.26
N PRO A 520 41.15 29.37 -3.32
CA PRO A 520 42.60 29.52 -3.43
C PRO A 520 43.34 28.16 -3.48
N ASP A 521 44.43 28.11 -4.26
CA ASP A 521 45.16 26.89 -4.61
C ASP A 521 45.94 26.22 -3.44
N GLU A 522 45.95 26.81 -2.25
CA GLU A 522 46.90 26.49 -1.16
C GLU A 522 46.35 25.50 -0.09
N LEU A 523 45.46 24.56 -0.44
CA LEU A 523 44.60 23.87 0.56
C LEU A 523 44.47 22.32 0.48
N GLN A 524 45.02 21.61 1.47
CA GLN A 524 44.91 20.14 1.76
C GLN A 524 44.87 19.96 3.31
N ILE A 525 44.19 18.97 3.95
CA ILE A 525 43.75 19.13 5.38
C ILE A 525 43.74 17.85 6.28
N ASN A 526 44.76 17.60 7.12
CA ASN A 526 45.02 16.36 7.92
C ASN A 526 44.19 16.22 9.26
N PRO A 527 44.31 15.14 10.11
CA PRO A 527 43.13 14.56 10.82
C PRO A 527 42.68 14.86 12.27
N VAL A 528 43.48 15.29 13.27
CA VAL A 528 43.07 15.10 14.69
C VAL A 528 43.13 16.36 15.56
N VAL A 529 42.21 16.42 16.55
CA VAL A 529 42.14 17.28 17.74
C VAL A 529 41.43 18.64 17.60
N ASP A 530 40.25 18.69 18.21
CA ASP A 530 39.60 19.78 18.96
C ASP A 530 39.82 21.26 18.59
N ARG A 531 38.72 21.84 18.07
CA ARG A 531 38.19 23.21 18.24
C ARG A 531 39.16 24.38 17.99
N LEU A 532 38.87 25.10 16.89
CA LEU A 532 39.47 26.38 16.50
C LEU A 532 38.56 27.55 16.92
N VAL A 533 39.14 28.67 17.36
CA VAL A 533 38.45 29.95 17.68
C VAL A 533 39.25 31.14 17.15
N LYS A 534 38.63 32.33 17.10
CA LYS A 534 39.25 33.61 16.69
C LYS A 534 39.62 34.43 17.93
N TYR A 535 40.77 35.10 17.93
CA TYR A 535 41.11 36.14 18.91
C TYR A 535 41.88 37.26 18.20
N ARG A 536 41.40 38.51 18.33
CA ARG A 536 42.02 39.73 17.73
C ARG A 536 42.42 39.52 16.27
N GLY A 537 41.45 39.17 15.42
CA GLY A 537 41.64 38.90 13.99
C GLY A 537 42.35 37.57 13.66
N THR A 538 43.05 36.95 14.61
CA THR A 538 43.95 35.81 14.39
C THR A 538 43.26 34.47 14.72
N ALA A 539 43.62 33.41 14.00
CA ALA A 539 43.10 32.06 14.22
C ALA A 539 43.89 31.32 15.33
N CYS A 540 43.17 30.67 16.24
CA CYS A 540 43.71 30.13 17.49
C CYS A 540 43.17 28.72 17.79
N LEU A 541 44.01 27.82 18.30
CA LEU A 541 43.64 26.42 18.64
C LEU A 541 43.34 26.23 20.13
N VAL A 542 42.30 25.44 20.47
CA VAL A 542 41.86 25.16 21.85
C VAL A 542 41.49 23.69 22.05
N LYS A 543 42.42 22.95 22.65
CA LYS A 543 42.16 21.59 23.15
C LYS A 543 41.06 21.61 24.21
N TYR A 544 40.12 20.66 24.15
CA TYR A 544 38.92 20.64 25.02
C TYR A 544 39.23 20.61 26.52
N ASP A 545 40.33 19.95 26.92
CA ASP A 545 40.75 19.81 28.32
C ASP A 545 41.43 21.07 28.93
N ASN A 546 41.64 22.13 28.13
CA ASN A 546 42.52 23.25 28.47
C ASN A 546 41.75 24.51 28.92
N CYS A 547 40.72 24.33 29.74
CA CYS A 547 39.90 25.40 30.31
C CYS A 547 39.68 25.24 31.82
N PHE A 548 39.47 26.35 32.53
CA PHE A 548 39.10 26.37 33.94
C PHE A 548 38.02 27.42 34.21
N ASP A 549 37.20 27.16 35.23
CA ASP A 549 36.10 28.03 35.65
C ASP A 549 36.55 28.96 36.78
N LEU A 550 36.14 30.24 36.70
CA LEU A 550 36.36 31.24 37.73
C LEU A 550 35.21 31.25 38.75
N PRO A 551 35.43 31.72 40.00
CA PRO A 551 34.40 31.79 41.04
C PRO A 551 33.20 32.69 40.71
N ASP A 552 33.27 33.53 39.67
CA ASP A 552 32.16 34.37 39.17
C ASP A 552 31.31 33.69 38.08
N GLY A 553 31.58 32.41 37.77
CA GLY A 553 30.83 31.60 36.81
C GLY A 553 31.27 31.73 35.35
N LYS A 554 32.38 32.42 35.07
CA LYS A 554 32.95 32.54 33.72
C LYS A 554 34.03 31.48 33.47
N ARG A 555 34.11 30.99 32.23
CA ARG A 555 35.13 30.02 31.80
C ARG A 555 36.28 30.70 31.04
N VAL A 556 37.51 30.30 31.36
CA VAL A 556 38.74 30.77 30.72
C VAL A 556 39.39 29.63 29.96
N HIS A 557 39.83 29.89 28.73
CA HIS A 557 40.45 28.93 27.83
C HIS A 557 41.92 29.30 27.54
N ARG A 558 42.80 28.30 27.50
CA ARG A 558 44.16 28.47 26.98
C ARG A 558 44.17 28.26 25.46
N LEU A 559 44.45 29.33 24.72
CA LEU A 559 44.56 29.31 23.27
C LEU A 559 46.04 29.16 22.85
N PHE A 560 46.29 28.69 21.63
CA PHE A 560 47.59 28.81 20.96
C PHE A 560 47.43 29.63 19.67
N VAL A 561 48.31 30.61 19.46
CA VAL A 561 48.18 31.67 18.43
C VAL A 561 49.49 31.80 17.65
N LYS A 562 49.41 32.12 16.35
CA LYS A 562 50.57 32.47 15.52
C LYS A 562 50.66 33.99 15.42
N GLU A 563 51.74 34.60 15.89
CA GLU A 563 51.97 36.04 15.70
C GLU A 563 52.48 36.33 14.28
N GLU A 564 52.16 37.50 13.73
CA GLU A 564 52.21 37.78 12.28
C GLU A 564 53.58 37.59 11.59
N ASN A 565 54.67 37.47 12.35
CA ASN A 565 56.04 37.40 11.82
C ASN A 565 56.87 36.19 12.30
N GLU A 566 56.28 35.19 12.97
CA GLU A 566 56.99 33.95 13.36
C GLU A 566 56.28 32.66 12.92
N ASP A 567 57.05 31.65 12.48
CA ASP A 567 56.55 30.33 12.07
C ASP A 567 56.24 29.36 13.23
N LYS A 568 55.97 29.87 14.43
CA LYS A 568 55.61 29.06 15.61
C LYS A 568 54.37 29.59 16.33
N LEU A 569 53.74 28.69 17.08
CA LEU A 569 52.55 28.96 17.89
C LEU A 569 52.94 29.21 19.35
N SER A 570 52.38 30.27 19.93
CA SER A 570 52.60 30.69 21.33
C SER A 570 51.29 30.64 22.14
N PRO A 571 51.31 30.20 23.42
CA PRO A 571 50.11 30.08 24.23
C PRO A 571 49.67 31.39 24.90
N ILE A 572 48.37 31.67 24.90
CA ILE A 572 47.73 32.78 25.65
C ILE A 572 46.49 32.29 26.42
N LEU A 573 45.85 33.17 27.21
CA LEU A 573 44.61 32.89 27.95
C LEU A 573 43.53 33.91 27.55
N VAL A 574 42.32 33.43 27.28
CA VAL A 574 41.17 34.24 26.82
C VAL A 574 39.88 33.80 27.50
N GLN A 575 38.98 34.75 27.72
CA GLN A 575 37.71 34.61 28.43
C GLN A 575 36.54 34.79 27.45
N ILE A 576 35.47 33.98 27.57
CA ILE A 576 34.32 34.01 26.66
C ILE A 576 33.02 34.06 27.48
N PRO A 577 32.24 35.17 27.42
CA PRO A 577 30.92 35.24 28.02
C PRO A 577 29.87 34.42 27.25
N GLY A 578 28.92 33.81 27.96
CA GLY A 578 27.62 33.45 27.38
C GLY A 578 27.52 32.22 26.46
N TRP A 579 28.45 31.25 26.54
CA TRP A 579 28.41 29.97 25.82
C TRP A 579 27.00 29.31 25.81
N ARG A 580 26.49 28.96 24.61
CA ARG A 580 25.23 28.17 24.46
C ARG A 580 25.37 27.10 23.37
N ASN A 581 24.77 25.93 23.63
CA ASN A 581 24.67 24.81 22.68
C ASN A 581 23.28 24.85 22.01
N VAL A 582 23.21 24.71 20.69
CA VAL A 582 21.96 24.85 19.90
C VAL A 582 21.46 23.47 19.46
N ALA A 583 21.29 22.58 20.44
CA ALA A 583 20.85 21.20 20.21
C ALA A 583 19.49 21.13 19.51
N GLY A 584 19.47 20.64 18.26
CA GLY A 584 18.23 20.37 17.50
C GLY A 584 18.28 20.66 16.00
N ASN A 585 19.31 21.32 15.48
CA ASN A 585 19.41 21.68 14.06
C ASN A 585 20.61 21.01 13.38
N LEU A 586 20.37 20.08 12.43
CA LEU A 586 21.38 19.24 11.76
C LEU A 586 22.38 19.98 10.83
N ALA A 587 22.46 21.31 10.91
CA ALA A 587 23.35 22.15 10.11
C ALA A 587 24.41 22.91 10.93
N PHE A 588 24.16 23.18 12.22
CA PHE A 588 25.00 24.06 13.05
C PHE A 588 24.97 23.61 14.53
N ASP A 589 26.12 23.53 15.20
CA ASP A 589 26.20 23.00 16.57
C ASP A 589 26.11 24.07 17.68
N PHE A 590 26.67 25.27 17.46
CA PHE A 590 26.69 26.33 18.47
C PHE A 590 26.91 27.74 17.90
N THR A 591 26.58 28.75 18.71
CA THR A 591 26.86 30.17 18.49
C THR A 591 27.39 30.82 19.78
N GLY A 592 28.03 31.98 19.65
CA GLY A 592 28.50 32.78 20.81
C GLY A 592 29.13 34.10 20.40
N THR A 593 29.33 34.99 21.38
CA THR A 593 29.96 36.31 21.21
C THR A 593 31.22 36.45 22.06
N THR A 594 32.14 37.33 21.65
CA THR A 594 33.36 37.69 22.40
C THR A 594 33.08 38.85 23.37
N GLU A 595 34.07 39.25 24.19
CA GLU A 595 34.01 40.49 24.99
C GLU A 595 34.07 41.79 24.13
N GLU A 596 34.16 41.64 22.79
CA GLU A 596 34.18 42.71 21.80
C GLU A 596 32.95 42.61 20.84
N ASP A 597 31.90 41.88 21.24
CA ASP A 597 30.59 41.72 20.56
C ASP A 597 30.59 41.12 19.14
N GLU A 598 31.68 40.49 18.68
CA GLU A 598 31.67 39.71 17.42
C GLU A 598 30.83 38.42 17.54
N GLU A 599 29.86 38.22 16.63
CA GLU A 599 29.05 36.99 16.56
C GLU A 599 29.73 35.87 15.74
N LEU A 600 29.79 34.66 16.29
CA LEU A 600 30.40 33.48 15.67
C LEU A 600 29.38 32.34 15.50
N VAL A 601 29.36 31.72 14.30
CA VAL A 601 28.45 30.61 13.93
C VAL A 601 29.26 29.46 13.31
N PHE A 602 29.07 28.23 13.81
CA PHE A 602 29.88 27.06 13.43
C PHE A 602 29.04 25.93 12.83
N ALA A 603 29.56 25.33 11.75
CA ALA A 603 29.00 24.12 11.11
C ALA A 603 29.81 22.86 11.49
N VAL A 604 29.15 21.70 11.40
CA VAL A 604 29.65 20.40 11.89
C VAL A 604 30.95 19.95 11.19
N SER A 605 31.88 19.37 11.94
CA SER A 605 33.14 18.84 11.41
C SER A 605 32.99 17.46 10.74
N SER A 606 33.89 17.12 9.81
CA SER A 606 33.92 15.78 9.19
C SER A 606 35.33 15.29 8.88
N VAL A 607 35.51 13.97 8.87
CA VAL A 607 36.79 13.29 8.58
C VAL A 607 36.81 12.90 7.10
N GLY A 608 37.87 13.29 6.39
CA GLY A 608 38.13 12.94 5.00
C GLY A 608 38.76 11.55 4.83
N ILE A 609 38.60 10.96 3.65
CA ILE A 609 39.01 9.60 3.27
C ILE A 609 40.54 9.48 3.14
N ASP A 610 41.18 10.60 2.85
CA ASP A 610 42.59 10.90 3.00
C ASP A 610 43.12 10.68 4.43
N GLY A 611 42.24 10.44 5.42
CA GLY A 611 42.58 10.25 6.82
C GLY A 611 42.88 11.59 7.45
N TYR A 612 41.95 12.53 7.26
CA TYR A 612 42.13 13.99 7.20
C TYR A 612 40.91 14.66 7.90
N HIS A 613 40.90 15.93 8.31
CA HIS A 613 39.78 16.49 9.09
C HIS A 613 39.54 18.00 8.90
N TYR A 614 38.37 18.32 8.34
CA TYR A 614 38.09 19.60 7.70
C TYR A 614 37.13 20.48 8.52
N VAL A 615 37.49 21.75 8.73
CA VAL A 615 36.59 22.80 9.26
C VAL A 615 36.19 23.75 8.13
N ILE A 616 34.91 24.11 8.08
CA ILE A 616 34.34 25.07 7.12
C ILE A 616 33.56 26.14 7.90
N TYR A 617 33.78 27.41 7.58
CA TYR A 617 33.02 28.54 8.14
C TYR A 617 32.71 29.60 7.07
N PHE A 618 31.72 30.44 7.35
CA PHE A 618 31.38 31.59 6.52
C PHE A 618 31.96 32.86 7.15
N ASN A 619 32.74 33.64 6.40
CA ASN A 619 33.17 34.96 6.84
C ASN A 619 32.17 36.00 6.32
N SER A 620 31.44 36.64 7.24
CA SER A 620 30.37 37.60 6.94
C SER A 620 30.85 38.95 6.37
N GLU A 621 32.09 39.38 6.66
CA GLU A 621 32.64 40.64 6.15
C GLU A 621 33.12 40.53 4.69
N THR A 622 33.53 39.32 4.27
CA THR A 622 34.07 39.03 2.93
C THR A 622 33.14 38.19 2.06
N GLU A 623 31.98 37.79 2.59
CA GLU A 623 30.97 36.88 1.98
C GLU A 623 31.52 35.54 1.47
N LEU A 624 32.73 35.15 1.87
CA LEU A 624 33.42 33.96 1.35
C LEU A 624 33.40 32.80 2.34
N LEU A 625 33.07 31.63 1.82
CA LEU A 625 33.20 30.36 2.54
C LEU A 625 34.69 29.98 2.64
N ARG A 626 35.18 29.76 3.85
CA ARG A 626 36.58 29.41 4.14
C ARG A 626 36.66 28.00 4.71
N LYS A 627 37.72 27.30 4.32
CA LYS A 627 38.06 25.90 4.65
C LYS A 627 39.56 25.90 4.99
N ILE A 628 40.02 25.19 6.02
CA ILE A 628 41.38 25.39 6.59
C ILE A 628 42.11 24.06 6.85
N LYS A 629 43.43 24.00 6.57
CA LYS A 629 44.33 22.89 6.97
C LYS A 629 44.55 22.88 8.49
N ILE A 630 44.36 21.71 9.08
CA ILE A 630 45.00 21.29 10.33
C ILE A 630 45.95 20.15 9.96
N ASP A 631 47.09 19.99 10.65
CA ASP A 631 48.00 18.86 10.40
C ASP A 631 48.07 17.92 11.62
N GLY A 632 47.88 16.62 11.39
CA GLY A 632 47.51 15.65 12.42
C GLY A 632 48.69 14.82 12.87
N GLY A 633 49.55 15.42 13.69
CA GLY A 633 50.73 14.76 14.25
C GLY A 633 50.37 13.49 15.04
N SER A 634 50.87 12.34 14.59
CA SER A 634 50.67 11.05 15.26
C SER A 634 51.64 10.87 16.45
N SER A 635 51.24 10.01 17.40
CA SER A 635 51.94 9.66 18.66
C SER A 635 51.94 10.76 19.74
N GLY A 636 51.78 10.33 20.99
CA GLY A 636 51.74 11.23 22.15
C GLY A 636 53.12 11.37 22.81
N ALA A 637 53.39 12.58 23.33
CA ALA A 637 54.48 12.85 24.26
C ALA A 637 53.93 13.65 25.44
N THR A 638 54.37 13.31 26.65
CA THR A 638 53.90 13.93 27.90
C THR A 638 54.68 15.20 28.21
N LEU A 639 53.99 16.32 28.42
CA LEU A 639 54.22 17.31 29.50
C LEU A 639 53.14 18.40 29.49
#